data_AF-A0AAU2ENK5-F1
#
_entry.id   AF-A0AAU2ENK5-F1
#
_cell.length_a   1.000
_cell.length_b   1.000
_cell.length_c   1.000
_cell.angle_alpha   90.00
_cell.angle_beta   90.00
_cell.angle_gamma   90.00
#
_symmetry.space_group_name_H-M   'P 1'
#
loop_
_entity.id
_entity.type
_entity.pdbx_description
1 polymer ?
#
loop_
_entity_poly.entity_id
_entity_poly.type
_entity_poly.pdbx_seq_one_letter_code
_entity_poly.pdbx_strand_id
1 'polypeptide(L)'
;MPSSSSADRTRTDVLLIFPPQSEARFFPYLSTPYLTGHLRRRGRRVHQVDLNIAVLHELLRSPTLLDDAVRAQDTGDDGTAVGTWYRRAVADVFAAHIGALRAHVLHKEPAGELGPDLAVRLATLALELLVRDTFLVRTWEDLGQLDDAVHRAADRPPAASGVPVGSLHSMVTELLGRHRPRVVGLSVAFFSQLAPTLLIARWVRQLAPDTLICLGGQQVMLRHDSLARLPGVRETVDALCPTAGEEPLERWLDALDGTVPLAAVPGMTWLPRSGTGPRTGPAVTLRFRDLGPPDFTGLPFRSYLNNALELAIVSCVGCYWGRCAFCSYGNRSLPQGGYQQGTAAQIADAVEAVVRSTDTRYVSVADENTNLRLVLKAMRAVRERGIRVRFGVRSRLESALTDPDFCHDLAAVGCAMISVGYEGTAQRLLDRLERGVRAADFQRILDNLDAAGITVRFTAMGQVLDETPEEFEASLRFLVDNERRIGIDALELMVAEPGSRLVSGPKEYGLALDTSDRLAGNPELSYLAGRVGHPLTVPGGPTRAEALDRLVRIFRTVRPGRTNAPAPSHPAPNGHRAPAVEALRPHTWVRTVPAYADVGTADRLTVADVVRERFYALPRAHVGQSADGLLTARTDRGRRLLARLADAAAGTPVPAPSAVPAPSARSSS
;
A
#
# COMPACT_ATOMS: atom_id res chain seq x y z
N MET A 1 16.82 -50.23 2.48
CA MET A 1 17.63 -49.07 2.05
C MET A 1 16.78 -48.27 1.08
N PRO A 2 16.43 -47.00 1.36
CA PRO A 2 15.56 -46.28 0.46
C PRO A 2 16.40 -45.77 -0.71
N SER A 3 16.13 -46.32 -1.90
CA SER A 3 16.57 -45.75 -3.17
C SER A 3 15.72 -44.52 -3.47
N SER A 4 16.09 -43.36 -2.92
CA SER A 4 15.51 -42.10 -3.40
C SER A 4 16.22 -41.72 -4.71
N SER A 5 15.46 -41.80 -5.80
CA SER A 5 15.89 -41.33 -7.11
C SER A 5 16.38 -39.87 -7.02
N SER A 6 17.40 -39.53 -7.81
CA SER A 6 17.94 -38.17 -7.95
C SER A 6 16.91 -37.13 -8.44
N ALA A 7 15.67 -37.52 -8.76
CA ALA A 7 14.60 -36.68 -9.26
C ALA A 7 13.91 -35.81 -8.17
N ASP A 8 14.03 -36.14 -6.88
CA ASP A 8 13.27 -35.44 -5.82
C ASP A 8 13.98 -34.20 -5.26
N ARG A 9 15.22 -33.89 -5.69
CA ARG A 9 15.98 -32.74 -5.16
C ARG A 9 15.45 -31.38 -5.61
N THR A 10 14.60 -31.31 -6.64
CA THR A 10 14.04 -30.06 -7.20
C THR A 10 12.66 -29.69 -6.65
N ARG A 11 11.99 -30.61 -5.95
CA ARG A 11 10.65 -30.38 -5.41
C ARG A 11 10.68 -29.39 -4.25
N THR A 12 9.81 -28.38 -4.27
CA THR A 12 9.65 -27.44 -3.17
C THR A 12 8.63 -27.98 -2.17
N ASP A 13 8.88 -27.88 -0.87
CA ASP A 13 7.90 -28.30 0.14
C ASP A 13 6.73 -27.31 0.18
N VAL A 14 7.03 -26.00 0.20
CA VAL A 14 6.02 -24.93 0.18
C VAL A 14 6.38 -23.82 -0.80
N LEU A 15 5.44 -23.49 -1.68
CA LEU A 15 5.44 -22.26 -2.45
C LEU A 15 4.55 -21.23 -1.76
N LEU A 16 5.15 -20.20 -1.17
CA LEU A 16 4.45 -19.09 -0.53
C LEU A 16 4.22 -17.96 -1.54
N ILE A 17 2.98 -17.55 -1.73
CA ILE A 17 2.59 -16.52 -2.68
C ILE A 17 1.92 -15.38 -1.93
N PHE A 18 2.44 -14.16 -2.12
CA PHE A 18 1.70 -12.94 -1.81
C PHE A 18 0.89 -12.53 -3.07
N PRO A 19 -0.46 -12.61 -3.05
CA PRO A 19 -1.28 -12.39 -4.25
C PRO A 19 -1.33 -10.92 -4.69
N PRO A 20 -1.62 -10.63 -5.97
CA PRO A 20 -2.04 -9.27 -6.37
C PRO A 20 -3.48 -9.00 -5.87
N GLN A 21 -4.07 -7.82 -5.95
CA GLN A 21 -3.44 -6.51 -5.95
C GLN A 21 -3.64 -5.85 -4.57
N SER A 22 -2.59 -5.21 -4.07
CA SER A 22 -2.64 -4.37 -2.87
C SER A 22 -1.71 -3.18 -2.98
N GLU A 23 -1.80 -2.23 -2.05
CA GLU A 23 -0.87 -1.10 -1.91
C GLU A 23 0.55 -1.52 -1.51
N ALA A 24 0.80 -2.79 -1.14
CA ALA A 24 2.11 -3.32 -0.79
C ALA A 24 3.05 -3.50 -2.02
N ARG A 25 3.08 -2.49 -2.88
CA ARG A 25 3.97 -2.37 -4.06
C ARG A 25 5.22 -1.56 -3.72
N PHE A 26 5.18 -0.85 -2.60
CA PHE A 26 6.27 0.00 -2.10
C PHE A 26 7.30 -0.79 -1.30
N PHE A 27 6.90 -1.89 -0.65
CA PHE A 27 7.77 -2.73 0.16
C PHE A 27 7.22 -4.15 0.24
N PRO A 28 8.09 -5.17 0.42
CA PRO A 28 7.66 -6.55 0.57
C PRO A 28 6.78 -6.72 1.82
N TYR A 29 5.65 -7.40 1.66
CA TYR A 29 4.78 -7.71 2.79
C TYR A 29 5.41 -8.75 3.72
N LEU A 30 5.24 -8.59 5.03
CA LEU A 30 6.06 -9.27 6.04
C LEU A 30 5.68 -10.73 6.32
N SER A 31 4.48 -11.16 5.93
CA SER A 31 3.99 -12.52 6.22
C SER A 31 4.85 -13.63 5.58
N THR A 32 5.17 -13.51 4.29
CA THR A 32 5.94 -14.55 3.59
C THR A 32 7.42 -14.61 4.04
N PRO A 33 8.12 -13.50 4.36
CA PRO A 33 9.44 -13.55 4.97
C PRO A 33 9.51 -14.27 6.32
N TYR A 34 8.55 -14.05 7.23
CA TYR A 34 8.55 -14.74 8.53
C TYR A 34 8.29 -16.24 8.39
N LEU A 35 7.29 -16.62 7.58
CA LEU A 35 7.02 -18.02 7.26
C LEU A 35 8.23 -18.69 6.60
N THR A 36 8.86 -18.00 5.64
CA THR A 36 10.06 -18.50 4.96
C THR A 36 11.21 -18.72 5.93
N GLY A 37 11.50 -17.72 6.78
CA GLY A 37 12.57 -17.82 7.78
C GLY A 37 12.32 -18.95 8.78
N HIS A 38 11.07 -19.10 9.25
CA HIS A 38 10.67 -20.17 10.17
C HIS A 38 10.86 -21.55 9.57
N LEU A 39 10.26 -21.79 8.40
CA LEU A 39 10.27 -23.09 7.74
C LEU A 39 11.67 -23.50 7.28
N ARG A 40 12.48 -22.57 6.74
CA ARG A 40 13.87 -22.86 6.34
C ARG A 40 14.76 -23.24 7.51
N ARG A 41 14.60 -22.61 8.68
CA ARG A 41 15.29 -23.01 9.92
C ARG A 41 14.94 -24.43 10.37
N ARG A 42 13.78 -24.94 9.97
CA ARG A 42 13.35 -26.33 10.19
C ARG A 42 13.71 -27.28 9.03
N GLY A 43 14.58 -26.85 8.12
CA GLY A 43 15.06 -27.68 7.00
C GLY A 43 14.06 -27.85 5.86
N ARG A 44 12.96 -27.09 5.83
CA ARG A 44 11.98 -27.13 4.75
C ARG A 44 12.47 -26.34 3.53
N ARG A 45 12.24 -26.88 2.34
CA ARG A 45 12.51 -26.21 1.06
C ARG A 45 11.36 -25.27 0.74
N VAL A 46 11.59 -23.98 0.92
CA VAL A 46 10.57 -22.94 0.71
C VAL A 46 10.98 -22.01 -0.41
N HIS A 47 10.06 -21.78 -1.35
CA HIS A 47 10.13 -20.69 -2.30
C HIS A 47 9.05 -19.66 -1.95
N GLN A 48 9.39 -18.38 -2.04
CA GLN A 48 8.44 -17.29 -1.82
C GLN A 48 8.45 -16.37 -3.04
N VAL A 49 7.28 -15.85 -3.39
CA VAL A 49 7.09 -14.92 -4.49
C VAL A 49 6.04 -13.89 -4.11
N ASP A 50 6.24 -12.67 -4.60
CA ASP A 50 5.27 -11.59 -4.50
C ASP A 50 4.70 -11.31 -5.90
N LEU A 51 3.48 -11.78 -6.15
CA LEU A 51 2.78 -11.57 -7.41
C LEU A 51 2.17 -10.16 -7.51
N ASN A 52 2.08 -9.42 -6.40
CA ASN A 52 1.65 -8.01 -6.42
C ASN A 52 2.66 -7.13 -7.15
N ILE A 53 3.97 -7.37 -6.96
CA ILE A 53 5.02 -6.65 -7.67
C ILE A 53 5.42 -7.32 -9.00
N ALA A 54 5.26 -8.64 -9.14
CA ALA A 54 5.67 -9.35 -10.35
C ALA A 54 4.91 -8.88 -11.61
N VAL A 55 3.63 -8.54 -11.49
CA VAL A 55 2.83 -7.99 -12.61
C VAL A 55 3.42 -6.67 -13.12
N LEU A 56 3.90 -5.80 -12.23
CA LEU A 56 4.60 -4.58 -12.64
C LEU A 56 5.93 -4.91 -13.33
N HIS A 57 6.69 -5.86 -12.81
CA HIS A 57 7.97 -6.24 -13.43
C HIS A 57 7.76 -6.82 -14.83
N GLU A 58 6.68 -7.57 -15.04
CA GLU A 58 6.32 -8.08 -16.36
C GLU A 58 5.92 -6.95 -17.31
N LEU A 59 5.11 -5.99 -16.85
CA LEU A 59 4.81 -4.78 -17.60
C LEU A 59 6.08 -4.02 -18.01
N LEU A 60 7.03 -3.88 -17.09
CA LEU A 60 8.30 -3.22 -17.38
C LEU A 60 9.12 -4.02 -18.40
N ARG A 61 9.11 -5.36 -18.38
CA ARG A 61 9.83 -6.20 -19.37
C ARG A 61 9.16 -6.22 -20.74
N SER A 62 7.84 -6.12 -20.78
CA SER A 62 7.00 -6.26 -21.97
C SER A 62 6.08 -5.04 -22.11
N PRO A 63 6.59 -3.85 -22.49
CA PRO A 63 5.81 -2.60 -22.48
C PRO A 63 4.61 -2.62 -23.43
N THR A 64 4.64 -3.49 -24.46
CA THR A 64 3.50 -3.70 -25.38
C THR A 64 2.24 -4.16 -24.65
N LEU A 65 2.36 -4.77 -23.47
CA LEU A 65 1.22 -5.17 -22.64
C LEU A 65 0.33 -3.97 -22.27
N LEU A 66 0.92 -2.79 -22.04
CA LEU A 66 0.14 -1.58 -21.74
C LEU A 66 -0.65 -1.11 -22.96
N ASP A 67 -0.01 -1.10 -24.13
CA ASP A 67 -0.66 -0.70 -25.37
C ASP A 67 -1.82 -1.65 -25.72
N ASP A 68 -1.62 -2.97 -25.55
CA ASP A 68 -2.66 -3.97 -25.73
C ASP A 68 -3.83 -3.76 -24.77
N ALA A 69 -3.55 -3.48 -23.49
CA ALA A 69 -4.59 -3.21 -22.49
C ALA A 69 -5.37 -1.92 -22.79
N VAL A 70 -4.68 -0.82 -23.14
CA VAL A 70 -5.34 0.44 -23.50
C VAL A 70 -6.21 0.27 -24.74
N ARG A 71 -5.74 -0.46 -25.76
CA ARG A 71 -6.55 -0.78 -26.95
C ARG A 71 -7.80 -1.59 -26.60
N ALA A 72 -7.67 -2.58 -25.72
CA ALA A 72 -8.79 -3.41 -25.29
C ALA A 72 -9.83 -2.65 -24.44
N GLN A 73 -9.41 -1.60 -23.73
CA GLN A 73 -10.27 -0.75 -22.91
C GLN A 73 -11.04 0.30 -23.73
N ASP A 74 -10.57 0.66 -24.91
CA ASP A 74 -11.16 1.70 -25.77
C ASP A 74 -12.39 1.23 -26.57
N THR A 75 -13.11 0.21 -26.11
CA THR A 75 -14.31 -0.30 -26.77
C THR A 75 -15.55 0.49 -26.36
N GLY A 76 -16.05 1.38 -27.22
CA GLY A 76 -17.37 2.02 -27.05
C GLY A 76 -17.39 3.56 -27.12
N ASP A 77 -16.25 4.20 -27.31
CA ASP A 77 -16.13 5.65 -27.55
C ASP A 77 -15.59 5.87 -28.98
N ASP A 78 -15.95 6.97 -29.63
CA ASP A 78 -15.44 7.33 -30.98
C ASP A 78 -13.97 7.79 -30.95
N GLY A 79 -13.32 7.66 -29.79
CA GLY A 79 -11.96 8.07 -29.51
C GLY A 79 -11.85 9.54 -29.09
N THR A 80 -12.97 10.26 -28.94
CA THR A 80 -12.95 11.69 -28.65
C THR A 80 -13.03 12.02 -27.16
N ALA A 81 -13.33 11.07 -26.27
CA ALA A 81 -13.36 11.36 -24.85
C ALA A 81 -11.96 11.67 -24.29
N VAL A 82 -11.88 12.67 -23.39
CA VAL A 82 -10.64 13.02 -22.66
C VAL A 82 -10.01 11.81 -21.99
N GLY A 83 -10.83 10.94 -21.40
CA GLY A 83 -10.34 9.73 -20.72
C GLY A 83 -9.59 8.81 -21.68
N THR A 84 -10.11 8.62 -22.90
CA THR A 84 -9.49 7.81 -23.95
C THR A 84 -8.16 8.41 -24.40
N TRP A 85 -8.15 9.70 -24.70
CA TRP A 85 -6.90 10.40 -25.00
C TRP A 85 -5.88 10.32 -23.86
N TYR A 86 -6.30 10.55 -22.62
CA TYR A 86 -5.42 10.55 -21.45
C TYR A 86 -4.74 9.20 -21.25
N ARG A 87 -5.50 8.10 -21.39
CA ARG A 87 -4.93 6.74 -21.27
C ARG A 87 -3.86 6.48 -22.32
N ARG A 88 -4.12 6.85 -23.58
CA ARG A 88 -3.13 6.74 -24.66
C ARG A 88 -1.92 7.62 -24.41
N ALA A 89 -2.12 8.85 -23.95
CA ALA A 89 -1.04 9.78 -23.63
C ALA A 89 -0.14 9.24 -22.51
N VAL A 90 -0.70 8.61 -21.49
CA VAL A 90 0.09 7.94 -20.43
C VAL A 90 0.86 6.74 -21.00
N ALA A 91 0.24 5.91 -21.84
CA ALA A 91 0.93 4.78 -22.49
C ALA A 91 2.09 5.23 -23.38
N ASP A 92 1.90 6.29 -24.19
CA ASP A 92 2.94 6.87 -25.02
C ASP A 92 4.11 7.42 -24.18
N VAL A 93 3.80 8.11 -23.07
CA VAL A 93 4.82 8.62 -22.14
C VAL A 93 5.56 7.47 -21.46
N PHE A 94 4.85 6.43 -21.05
CA PHE A 94 5.46 5.22 -20.48
C PHE A 94 6.42 4.55 -21.48
N ALA A 95 5.98 4.35 -22.72
CA ALA A 95 6.79 3.75 -23.78
C ALA A 95 8.04 4.59 -24.09
N ALA A 96 7.90 5.91 -24.19
CA ALA A 96 9.02 6.83 -24.42
C ALA A 96 10.06 6.81 -23.29
N HIS A 97 9.64 6.48 -22.06
CA HIS A 97 10.47 6.51 -20.85
C HIS A 97 10.85 5.12 -20.31
N ILE A 98 10.51 4.05 -21.02
CA ILE A 98 10.65 2.67 -20.50
C ILE A 98 12.08 2.32 -20.07
N GLY A 99 13.09 2.84 -20.78
CA GLY A 99 14.50 2.62 -20.43
C GLY A 99 14.85 3.19 -19.04
N ALA A 100 14.47 4.45 -18.79
CA ALA A 100 14.68 5.11 -17.50
C ALA A 100 13.85 4.45 -16.38
N LEU A 101 12.62 4.04 -16.68
CA LEU A 101 11.75 3.33 -15.74
C LEU A 101 12.35 1.97 -15.34
N ARG A 102 12.86 1.18 -16.29
CA ARG A 102 13.53 -0.10 -16.01
C ARG A 102 14.77 0.10 -15.14
N ALA A 103 15.64 1.03 -15.55
CA ALA A 103 16.86 1.35 -14.81
C ALA A 103 16.54 1.75 -13.37
N HIS A 104 15.56 2.63 -13.18
CA HIS A 104 15.20 3.12 -11.86
C HIS A 104 14.42 2.09 -11.01
N VAL A 105 13.36 1.50 -11.55
CA VAL A 105 12.50 0.60 -10.76
C VAL A 105 13.20 -0.73 -10.49
N LEU A 106 13.89 -1.32 -11.48
CA LEU A 106 14.50 -2.65 -11.30
C LEU A 106 15.88 -2.58 -10.65
N HIS A 107 16.66 -1.52 -10.92
CA HIS A 107 18.07 -1.44 -10.53
C HIS A 107 18.42 -0.23 -9.65
N LYS A 108 17.45 0.66 -9.37
CA LYS A 108 17.64 1.90 -8.59
C LYS A 108 18.71 2.85 -9.17
N GLU A 109 18.86 2.81 -10.49
CA GLU A 109 19.70 3.74 -11.24
C GLU A 109 19.00 5.10 -11.44
N PRO A 110 19.72 6.17 -11.83
CA PRO A 110 19.11 7.48 -12.12
C PRO A 110 18.02 7.39 -13.19
N ALA A 111 16.87 8.01 -12.93
CA ALA A 111 15.69 7.97 -13.79
C ALA A 111 15.69 9.01 -14.94
N GLY A 112 16.87 9.42 -15.41
CA GLY A 112 16.99 10.43 -16.47
C GLY A 112 16.25 11.73 -16.15
N GLU A 113 15.56 12.28 -17.16
CA GLU A 113 14.82 13.55 -17.02
C GLU A 113 13.57 13.48 -16.14
N LEU A 114 12.99 12.29 -15.91
CA LEU A 114 11.85 12.13 -15.01
C LEU A 114 12.25 12.38 -13.55
N GLY A 115 13.46 11.98 -13.17
CA GLY A 115 13.83 11.85 -11.77
C GLY A 115 13.07 10.73 -11.04
N PRO A 116 13.49 10.38 -9.82
CA PRO A 116 12.99 9.19 -9.12
C PRO A 116 11.48 9.24 -8.84
N ASP A 117 10.97 10.39 -8.38
CA ASP A 117 9.57 10.53 -7.96
C ASP A 117 8.60 10.37 -9.14
N LEU A 118 8.89 10.98 -10.30
CA LEU A 118 8.05 10.83 -11.49
C LEU A 118 8.18 9.45 -12.10
N ALA A 119 9.34 8.82 -12.02
CA ALA A 119 9.51 7.45 -12.49
C ALA A 119 8.66 6.46 -11.70
N VAL A 120 8.69 6.55 -10.36
CA VAL A 120 7.81 5.73 -9.50
C VAL A 120 6.34 6.02 -9.80
N ARG A 121 5.95 7.30 -9.92
CA ARG A 121 4.57 7.69 -10.22
C ARG A 121 4.08 7.19 -11.58
N LEU A 122 4.88 7.34 -12.62
CA LEU A 122 4.56 6.85 -13.96
C LEU A 122 4.46 5.32 -14.00
N ALA A 123 5.34 4.60 -13.30
CA ALA A 123 5.25 3.15 -13.17
C ALA A 123 3.96 2.71 -12.45
N THR A 124 3.56 3.42 -11.39
CA THR A 124 2.29 3.19 -10.69
C THR A 124 1.10 3.42 -11.61
N LEU A 125 1.05 4.56 -12.32
CA LEU A 125 -0.03 4.87 -13.26
C LEU A 125 -0.11 3.81 -14.36
N ALA A 126 1.02 3.45 -14.98
CA ALA A 126 1.05 2.43 -16.02
C ALA A 126 0.50 1.08 -15.53
N LEU A 127 0.84 0.67 -14.30
CA LEU A 127 0.28 -0.53 -13.69
C LEU A 127 -1.23 -0.42 -13.47
N GLU A 128 -1.72 0.71 -12.96
CA GLU A 128 -3.15 0.95 -12.74
C GLU A 128 -3.94 0.94 -14.05
N LEU A 129 -3.38 1.54 -15.11
CA LEU A 129 -3.94 1.45 -16.46
C LEU A 129 -3.96 0.02 -16.98
N LEU A 130 -2.87 -0.74 -16.82
CA LEU A 130 -2.79 -2.13 -17.28
C LEU A 130 -3.91 -3.00 -16.69
N VAL A 131 -4.20 -2.84 -15.40
CA VAL A 131 -5.18 -3.67 -14.68
C VAL A 131 -6.58 -3.10 -14.65
N ARG A 132 -6.78 -1.89 -15.15
CA ARG A 132 -8.08 -1.22 -15.21
C ARG A 132 -9.12 -2.12 -15.90
N ASP A 133 -10.34 -2.08 -15.37
CA ASP A 133 -11.51 -2.83 -15.88
C ASP A 133 -11.32 -4.36 -15.90
N THR A 134 -10.29 -4.88 -15.21
CA THR A 134 -10.06 -6.31 -15.06
C THR A 134 -10.55 -6.84 -13.72
N PHE A 135 -10.63 -8.18 -13.64
CA PHE A 135 -10.99 -8.90 -12.42
C PHE A 135 -10.09 -8.58 -11.22
N LEU A 136 -8.83 -8.16 -11.46
CA LEU A 136 -7.83 -7.95 -10.41
C LEU A 136 -8.06 -6.70 -9.55
N VAL A 137 -8.86 -5.75 -10.03
CA VAL A 137 -9.11 -4.44 -9.36
C VAL A 137 -10.58 -4.16 -9.13
N ARG A 138 -11.42 -5.20 -9.18
CA ARG A 138 -12.83 -5.08 -8.83
C ARG A 138 -12.99 -5.05 -7.31
N THR A 139 -13.79 -4.10 -6.81
CA THR A 139 -14.24 -4.08 -5.41
C THR A 139 -15.44 -5.01 -5.24
N TRP A 140 -15.55 -5.62 -4.07
CA TRP A 140 -16.58 -6.60 -3.76
C TRP A 140 -17.30 -6.22 -2.48
N GLU A 141 -18.62 -6.22 -2.56
CA GLU A 141 -19.52 -5.91 -1.44
C GLU A 141 -20.25 -7.16 -0.93
N ASP A 142 -20.03 -8.32 -1.54
CA ASP A 142 -20.66 -9.58 -1.17
C ASP A 142 -19.71 -10.74 -1.50
N LEU A 143 -19.49 -11.64 -0.54
CA LEU A 143 -18.56 -12.75 -0.70
C LEU A 143 -19.09 -13.87 -1.61
N GLY A 144 -20.41 -14.06 -1.69
CA GLY A 144 -21.02 -15.03 -2.60
C GLY A 144 -20.91 -14.57 -4.05
N GLN A 145 -21.20 -13.30 -4.34
CA GLN A 145 -21.01 -12.70 -5.66
C GLN A 145 -19.54 -12.75 -6.10
N LEU A 146 -18.61 -12.55 -5.16
CA LEU A 146 -17.18 -12.72 -5.40
C LEU A 146 -16.88 -14.17 -5.81
N ASP A 147 -17.32 -15.15 -5.02
CA ASP A 147 -17.10 -16.57 -5.31
C ASP A 147 -17.63 -16.97 -6.69
N ASP A 148 -18.88 -16.62 -6.99
CA ASP A 148 -19.52 -16.84 -8.29
C ASP A 148 -18.74 -16.21 -9.46
N ALA A 149 -18.20 -15.01 -9.25
CA ALA A 149 -17.42 -14.34 -10.27
C ALA A 149 -16.04 -14.99 -10.48
N VAL A 150 -15.41 -15.50 -9.41
CA VAL A 150 -14.17 -16.29 -9.52
C VAL A 150 -14.43 -17.55 -10.35
N HIS A 151 -15.53 -18.27 -10.10
CA HIS A 151 -15.94 -19.43 -10.90
C HIS A 151 -16.02 -19.10 -12.39
N ARG A 152 -16.81 -18.08 -12.74
CA ARG A 152 -16.97 -17.65 -14.14
C ARG A 152 -15.66 -17.21 -14.79
N ALA A 153 -14.76 -16.58 -14.04
CA ALA A 153 -13.46 -16.15 -14.54
C ALA A 153 -12.52 -17.34 -14.79
N ALA A 154 -12.55 -18.36 -13.92
CA ALA A 154 -11.72 -19.56 -14.03
C ALA A 154 -12.15 -20.52 -15.16
N ASP A 155 -13.43 -20.48 -15.57
CA ASP A 155 -13.97 -21.31 -16.66
C ASP A 155 -13.71 -20.76 -18.06
N ARG A 156 -13.14 -19.55 -18.17
CA ARG A 156 -12.80 -18.90 -19.44
C ARG A 156 -11.29 -18.93 -19.66
N PRO A 157 -10.82 -18.87 -20.92
CA PRO A 157 -9.41 -18.64 -21.20
C PRO A 157 -8.92 -17.39 -20.43
N PRO A 158 -7.81 -17.46 -19.66
CA PRO A 158 -7.38 -16.35 -18.80
C PRO A 158 -7.22 -15.01 -19.53
N ALA A 159 -6.73 -15.03 -20.77
CA ALA A 159 -6.57 -13.85 -21.62
C ALA A 159 -7.91 -13.16 -21.95
N ALA A 160 -9.03 -13.89 -21.95
CA ALA A 160 -10.37 -13.33 -22.16
C ALA A 160 -10.84 -12.47 -20.98
N SER A 161 -10.17 -12.56 -19.82
CA SER A 161 -10.42 -11.71 -18.65
C SER A 161 -9.46 -10.49 -18.58
N GLY A 162 -8.70 -10.25 -19.65
CA GLY A 162 -7.77 -9.14 -19.80
C GLY A 162 -6.31 -9.58 -19.84
N VAL A 163 -5.48 -8.77 -20.51
CA VAL A 163 -4.03 -8.95 -20.65
C VAL A 163 -3.33 -9.28 -19.32
N PRO A 164 -3.48 -8.50 -18.22
CA PRO A 164 -2.79 -8.80 -16.96
C PRO A 164 -3.26 -10.10 -16.29
N VAL A 165 -4.50 -10.53 -16.50
CA VAL A 165 -5.00 -11.81 -15.99
C VAL A 165 -4.32 -12.97 -16.73
N GLY A 166 -4.15 -12.86 -18.05
CA GLY A 166 -3.37 -13.80 -18.84
C GLY A 166 -1.89 -13.87 -18.43
N SER A 167 -1.25 -12.71 -18.20
CA SER A 167 0.12 -12.65 -17.69
C SER A 167 0.25 -13.30 -16.31
N LEU A 168 -0.70 -13.01 -15.40
CA LEU A 168 -0.73 -13.61 -14.06
C LEU A 168 -0.87 -15.14 -14.11
N HIS A 169 -1.79 -15.65 -14.94
CA HIS A 169 -1.93 -17.09 -15.14
C HIS A 169 -0.64 -17.74 -15.65
N SER A 170 0.05 -17.08 -16.60
CA SER A 170 1.32 -17.57 -17.15
C SER A 170 2.41 -17.64 -16.07
N MET A 171 2.51 -16.60 -15.23
CA MET A 171 3.43 -16.60 -14.08
C MET A 171 3.12 -17.74 -13.09
N VAL A 172 1.84 -17.95 -12.76
CA VAL A 172 1.43 -19.07 -11.87
C VAL A 172 1.79 -20.41 -12.51
N THR A 173 1.56 -20.58 -13.80
CA THR A 173 1.90 -21.80 -14.55
C THR A 173 3.41 -22.08 -14.49
N GLU A 174 4.23 -21.08 -14.75
CA GLU A 174 5.69 -21.20 -14.68
C GLU A 174 6.16 -21.57 -13.27
N LEU A 175 5.63 -20.91 -12.24
CA LEU A 175 5.98 -21.18 -10.85
C LEU A 175 5.67 -22.64 -10.47
N LEU A 176 4.48 -23.13 -10.83
CA LEU A 176 4.09 -24.52 -10.56
C LEU A 176 4.98 -25.52 -11.31
N GLY A 177 5.26 -25.26 -12.59
CA GLY A 177 6.12 -26.11 -13.42
C GLY A 177 7.57 -26.18 -12.92
N ARG A 178 8.12 -25.04 -12.48
CA ARG A 178 9.49 -24.90 -11.99
C ARG A 178 9.68 -25.50 -10.59
N HIS A 179 8.76 -25.24 -9.67
CA HIS A 179 8.94 -25.58 -8.26
C HIS A 179 8.24 -26.88 -7.83
N ARG A 180 7.21 -27.32 -8.57
CA ARG A 180 6.42 -28.52 -8.30
C ARG A 180 6.06 -28.67 -6.81
N PRO A 181 5.43 -27.66 -6.19
CA PRO A 181 5.26 -27.61 -4.75
C PRO A 181 4.39 -28.76 -4.21
N ARG A 182 4.62 -29.20 -2.97
CA ARG A 182 3.66 -30.05 -2.24
C ARG A 182 2.48 -29.21 -1.73
N VAL A 183 2.79 -28.01 -1.24
CA VAL A 183 1.82 -27.05 -0.70
C VAL A 183 2.01 -25.69 -1.36
N VAL A 184 0.92 -25.05 -1.75
CA VAL A 184 0.85 -23.63 -2.09
C VAL A 184 0.16 -22.89 -0.96
N GLY A 185 0.89 -21.96 -0.32
CA GLY A 185 0.37 -21.08 0.72
C GLY A 185 0.11 -19.68 0.16
N LEU A 186 -1.15 -19.25 0.16
CA LEU A 186 -1.56 -17.93 -0.31
C LEU A 186 -1.78 -17.00 0.89
N SER A 187 -1.00 -15.92 0.98
CA SER A 187 -1.07 -14.96 2.10
C SER A 187 -1.95 -13.77 1.77
N VAL A 188 -3.18 -13.76 2.30
CA VAL A 188 -4.23 -12.77 2.02
C VAL A 188 -4.28 -11.72 3.13
N ALA A 189 -3.50 -10.65 2.95
CA ALA A 189 -3.42 -9.56 3.93
C ALA A 189 -4.55 -8.54 3.78
N PHE A 190 -4.90 -8.21 2.54
CA PHE A 190 -5.86 -7.16 2.20
C PHE A 190 -7.13 -7.75 1.60
N PHE A 191 -8.29 -7.12 1.83
CA PHE A 191 -9.57 -7.60 1.31
C PHE A 191 -9.58 -7.67 -0.22
N SER A 192 -8.95 -6.71 -0.89
CA SER A 192 -8.78 -6.67 -2.34
C SER A 192 -8.06 -7.90 -2.92
N GLN A 193 -7.27 -8.62 -2.11
CA GLN A 193 -6.55 -9.81 -2.55
C GLN A 193 -7.43 -11.06 -2.58
N LEU A 194 -8.64 -11.05 -1.99
CA LEU A 194 -9.49 -12.25 -1.93
C LEU A 194 -9.84 -12.79 -3.32
N ALA A 195 -10.37 -11.96 -4.20
CA ALA A 195 -10.76 -12.37 -5.56
C ALA A 195 -9.59 -12.97 -6.37
N PRO A 196 -8.44 -12.27 -6.56
CA PRO A 196 -7.29 -12.86 -7.24
C PRO A 196 -6.70 -14.08 -6.52
N THR A 197 -6.75 -14.15 -5.19
CA THR A 197 -6.33 -15.34 -4.44
C THR A 197 -7.16 -16.56 -4.81
N LEU A 198 -8.49 -16.43 -4.79
CA LEU A 198 -9.39 -17.53 -5.10
C LEU A 198 -9.26 -17.94 -6.58
N LEU A 199 -9.03 -16.99 -7.48
CA LEU A 199 -8.75 -17.28 -8.89
C LEU A 199 -7.44 -18.07 -9.05
N ILE A 200 -6.36 -17.64 -8.38
CA ILE A 200 -5.08 -18.37 -8.36
C ILE A 200 -5.26 -19.77 -7.78
N ALA A 201 -6.02 -19.93 -6.70
CA ALA A 201 -6.29 -21.23 -6.11
C ALA A 201 -6.99 -22.18 -7.11
N ARG A 202 -7.96 -21.67 -7.89
CA ARG A 202 -8.63 -22.47 -8.93
C ARG A 202 -7.67 -22.88 -10.04
N TRP A 203 -6.82 -21.96 -10.52
CA TRP A 203 -5.79 -22.30 -11.51
C TRP A 203 -4.80 -23.32 -10.99
N VAL A 204 -4.33 -23.19 -9.74
CA VAL A 204 -3.44 -24.20 -9.12
C VAL A 204 -4.14 -25.56 -9.11
N ARG A 205 -5.43 -25.61 -8.78
CA ARG A 205 -6.18 -26.88 -8.80
C ARG A 205 -6.31 -27.49 -10.19
N GLN A 206 -6.50 -26.67 -11.22
CA GLN A 206 -6.60 -27.11 -12.62
C GLN A 206 -5.24 -27.57 -13.16
N LEU A 207 -4.16 -26.84 -12.86
CA LEU A 207 -2.82 -27.05 -13.41
C LEU A 207 -2.02 -28.12 -12.66
N ALA A 208 -2.26 -28.27 -11.35
CA ALA A 208 -1.51 -29.16 -10.47
C ALA A 208 -2.44 -29.79 -9.39
N PRO A 209 -3.32 -30.73 -9.77
CA PRO A 209 -4.41 -31.21 -8.91
C PRO A 209 -3.96 -31.88 -7.60
N ASP A 210 -2.74 -32.41 -7.56
CA ASP A 210 -2.14 -33.04 -6.37
C ASP A 210 -1.50 -32.03 -5.41
N THR A 211 -1.39 -30.75 -5.80
CA THR A 211 -0.86 -29.70 -4.94
C THR A 211 -1.90 -29.31 -3.92
N LEU A 212 -1.50 -29.31 -2.64
CA LEU A 212 -2.36 -28.86 -1.55
C LEU A 212 -2.35 -27.33 -1.47
N ILE A 213 -3.50 -26.73 -1.17
CA ILE A 213 -3.70 -25.28 -1.17
C ILE A 213 -4.16 -24.86 0.22
N CYS A 214 -3.46 -23.90 0.83
CA CYS A 214 -3.94 -23.23 2.02
C CYS A 214 -3.98 -21.71 1.87
N LEU A 215 -4.99 -21.10 2.49
CA LEU A 215 -5.06 -19.64 2.62
C LEU A 215 -4.70 -19.25 4.05
N GLY A 216 -3.90 -18.20 4.20
CA GLY A 216 -3.63 -17.57 5.50
C GLY A 216 -3.60 -16.05 5.37
N GLY A 217 -3.23 -15.36 6.45
CA GLY A 217 -3.17 -13.89 6.48
C GLY A 217 -4.40 -13.26 7.14
N GLN A 218 -4.36 -11.94 7.26
CA GLN A 218 -5.36 -11.16 8.02
C GLN A 218 -6.79 -11.42 7.58
N GLN A 219 -7.07 -11.50 6.28
CA GLN A 219 -8.45 -11.70 5.82
C GLN A 219 -8.95 -13.10 6.15
N VAL A 220 -8.07 -14.10 6.16
CA VAL A 220 -8.43 -15.46 6.60
C VAL A 220 -8.66 -15.48 8.10
N MET A 221 -7.82 -14.83 8.90
CA MET A 221 -8.03 -14.67 10.34
C MET A 221 -9.42 -14.09 10.63
N LEU A 222 -9.78 -12.99 9.98
CA LEU A 222 -11.04 -12.27 10.24
C LEU A 222 -12.28 -12.99 9.67
N ARG A 223 -12.13 -13.78 8.60
CA ARG A 223 -13.26 -14.24 7.78
C ARG A 223 -13.29 -15.74 7.53
N HIS A 224 -12.46 -16.54 8.20
CA HIS A 224 -12.37 -17.98 7.95
C HIS A 224 -13.72 -18.71 7.93
N ASP A 225 -14.63 -18.40 8.86
CA ASP A 225 -15.97 -19.00 8.88
C ASP A 225 -16.79 -18.65 7.63
N SER A 226 -16.73 -17.39 7.19
CA SER A 226 -17.46 -16.94 6.00
C SER A 226 -16.85 -17.56 4.74
N LEU A 227 -15.52 -17.62 4.65
CA LEU A 227 -14.80 -18.25 3.54
C LEU A 227 -15.07 -19.77 3.49
N ALA A 228 -15.13 -20.45 4.64
CA ALA A 228 -15.37 -21.90 4.70
C ALA A 228 -16.79 -22.33 4.27
N ARG A 229 -17.74 -21.37 4.19
CA ARG A 229 -19.10 -21.58 3.69
C ARG A 229 -19.22 -21.39 2.17
N LEU A 230 -18.27 -20.72 1.53
CA LEU A 230 -18.31 -20.47 0.08
C LEU A 230 -18.07 -21.78 -0.69
N PRO A 231 -18.98 -22.18 -1.61
CA PRO A 231 -18.85 -23.40 -2.39
C PRO A 231 -17.51 -23.49 -3.14
N GLY A 232 -17.11 -22.41 -3.83
CA GLY A 232 -15.88 -22.39 -4.61
C GLY A 232 -14.62 -22.54 -3.78
N VAL A 233 -14.63 -22.00 -2.56
CA VAL A 233 -13.54 -22.20 -1.59
C VAL A 233 -13.48 -23.67 -1.18
N ARG A 234 -14.60 -24.32 -0.83
CA ARG A 234 -14.64 -25.73 -0.39
C ARG A 234 -14.22 -26.72 -1.49
N GLU A 235 -14.48 -26.39 -2.75
CA GLU A 235 -14.06 -27.22 -3.89
C GLU A 235 -12.55 -27.15 -4.14
N THR A 236 -11.96 -25.99 -3.87
CA THR A 236 -10.64 -25.61 -4.38
C THR A 236 -9.55 -25.69 -3.31
N VAL A 237 -9.84 -25.18 -2.11
CA VAL A 237 -8.88 -24.96 -1.02
C VAL A 237 -8.94 -26.12 -0.02
N ASP A 238 -7.78 -26.64 0.40
CA ASP A 238 -7.70 -27.77 1.34
C ASP A 238 -7.71 -27.31 2.80
N ALA A 239 -7.20 -26.11 3.08
CA ALA A 239 -7.12 -25.59 4.44
C ALA A 239 -7.15 -24.05 4.55
N LEU A 240 -7.69 -23.55 5.66
CA LEU A 240 -7.60 -22.16 6.09
C LEU A 240 -6.76 -22.06 7.36
N CYS A 241 -5.83 -21.12 7.40
CA CYS A 241 -5.01 -20.81 8.57
C CYS A 241 -5.48 -19.48 9.18
N PRO A 242 -6.46 -19.50 10.11
CA PRO A 242 -6.93 -18.29 10.81
C PRO A 242 -5.95 -17.78 11.88
N THR A 243 -4.84 -18.47 12.10
CA THR A 243 -3.83 -18.15 13.12
C THR A 243 -2.48 -17.77 12.50
N ALA A 244 -1.46 -17.54 13.32
CA ALA A 244 -0.08 -17.39 12.86
C ALA A 244 0.36 -18.70 12.16
N GLY A 245 0.88 -18.61 10.94
CA GLY A 245 1.03 -19.76 10.04
C GLY A 245 2.30 -20.57 10.24
N GLU A 246 3.24 -20.12 11.06
CA GLU A 246 4.55 -20.74 11.27
C GLU A 246 4.45 -22.18 11.75
N GLU A 247 3.81 -22.42 12.90
CA GLU A 247 3.60 -23.76 13.45
C GLU A 247 2.58 -24.59 12.65
N PRO A 248 1.40 -24.05 12.25
CA PRO A 248 0.45 -24.80 11.43
C PRO A 248 1.06 -25.36 10.14
N LEU A 249 1.82 -24.55 9.38
CA LEU A 249 2.46 -25.00 8.14
C LEU A 249 3.59 -26.00 8.40
N GLU A 250 4.44 -25.75 9.40
CA GLU A 250 5.50 -26.70 9.79
C GLU A 250 4.91 -28.07 10.12
N ARG A 251 3.90 -28.10 11.00
CA ARG A 251 3.29 -29.34 11.48
C ARG A 251 2.45 -30.02 10.41
N TRP A 252 1.89 -29.27 9.47
CA TRP A 252 1.25 -29.87 8.31
C TRP A 252 2.27 -30.58 7.41
N LEU A 253 3.42 -29.98 7.14
CA LEU A 253 4.49 -30.64 6.38
C LEU A 253 5.00 -31.90 7.09
N ASP A 254 5.14 -31.85 8.43
CA ASP A 254 5.43 -33.03 9.26
C ASP A 254 4.37 -34.13 9.06
N ALA A 255 3.09 -33.75 9.02
CA ALA A 255 1.99 -34.70 8.81
C ALA A 255 2.03 -35.32 7.41
N LEU A 256 2.38 -34.54 6.40
CA LEU A 256 2.56 -35.03 5.03
C LEU A 256 3.79 -35.95 4.88
N ASP A 257 4.76 -35.85 5.78
CA ASP A 257 5.90 -36.78 5.88
C ASP A 257 5.58 -38.02 6.72
N GLY A 258 4.39 -38.07 7.32
CA GLY A 258 3.96 -39.16 8.20
C GLY A 258 4.59 -39.13 9.60
N THR A 259 5.27 -38.05 9.98
CA THR A 259 5.91 -37.96 11.30
C THR A 259 4.92 -37.65 12.41
N VAL A 260 3.76 -37.08 12.08
CA VAL A 260 2.66 -36.76 13.01
C VAL A 260 1.30 -36.98 12.34
N PRO A 261 0.23 -37.25 13.09
CA PRO A 261 -1.11 -37.35 12.49
C PRO A 261 -1.65 -35.97 12.10
N LEU A 262 -2.43 -35.90 11.01
CA LEU A 262 -3.06 -34.66 10.53
C LEU A 262 -3.92 -33.97 11.61
N ALA A 263 -4.57 -34.75 12.47
CA ALA A 263 -5.37 -34.24 13.58
C ALA A 263 -4.56 -33.48 14.65
N ALA A 264 -3.23 -33.65 14.68
CA ALA A 264 -2.34 -32.95 15.61
C ALA A 264 -1.78 -31.63 15.04
N VAL A 265 -2.11 -31.27 13.79
CA VAL A 265 -1.70 -29.99 13.20
C VAL A 265 -2.49 -28.86 13.86
N PRO A 266 -1.83 -27.93 14.56
CA PRO A 266 -2.54 -26.88 15.30
C PRO A 266 -2.99 -25.74 14.39
N GLY A 267 -4.02 -25.01 14.81
CA GLY A 267 -4.43 -23.73 14.24
C GLY A 267 -4.97 -23.75 12.82
N MET A 268 -4.99 -24.92 12.16
CA MET A 268 -5.45 -25.11 10.79
C MET A 268 -6.90 -25.58 10.76
N THR A 269 -7.72 -24.97 9.91
CA THR A 269 -9.09 -25.39 9.60
C THR A 269 -9.09 -26.13 8.27
N TRP A 270 -9.28 -27.45 8.32
CA TRP A 270 -9.36 -28.32 7.15
C TRP A 270 -10.71 -28.15 6.45
N LEU A 271 -10.70 -28.17 5.11
CA LEU A 271 -11.88 -28.10 4.26
C LEU A 271 -12.03 -29.41 3.46
N PRO A 272 -12.67 -30.45 4.02
CA PRO A 272 -12.90 -31.68 3.30
C PRO A 272 -13.80 -31.46 2.08
N ARG A 273 -13.41 -32.06 0.95
CA ARG A 273 -14.17 -32.02 -0.32
C ARG A 273 -15.48 -32.79 -0.26
N SER A 274 -15.56 -33.81 0.59
CA SER A 274 -16.75 -34.66 0.76
C SER A 274 -17.00 -35.02 2.22
N GLY A 275 -18.27 -35.23 2.56
CA GLY A 275 -18.70 -35.88 3.80
C GLY A 275 -18.81 -34.98 5.05
N THR A 276 -17.73 -34.36 5.50
CA THR A 276 -17.70 -33.66 6.82
C THR A 276 -17.49 -32.15 6.70
N GLY A 277 -18.10 -31.38 7.61
CA GLY A 277 -17.91 -29.93 7.71
C GLY A 277 -16.45 -29.54 8.04
N PRO A 278 -16.12 -28.24 8.05
CA PRO A 278 -14.79 -27.77 8.40
C PRO A 278 -14.32 -28.31 9.76
N ARG A 279 -13.05 -28.64 9.88
CA ARG A 279 -12.47 -29.17 11.13
C ARG A 279 -11.22 -28.39 11.51
N THR A 280 -11.24 -27.76 12.68
CA THR A 280 -10.08 -27.02 13.20
C THR A 280 -9.25 -27.90 14.11
N GLY A 281 -7.93 -27.87 13.92
CA GLY A 281 -6.97 -28.53 14.79
C GLY A 281 -6.87 -27.90 16.19
N PRO A 282 -6.01 -28.45 17.06
CA PRO A 282 -5.75 -27.89 18.39
C PRO A 282 -5.19 -26.46 18.33
N ALA A 283 -5.15 -25.76 19.47
CA ALA A 283 -4.59 -24.43 19.54
C ALA A 283 -3.08 -24.40 19.21
N VAL A 284 -2.63 -23.30 18.59
CA VAL A 284 -1.20 -23.00 18.34
C VAL A 284 -0.47 -22.85 19.69
N THR A 285 0.72 -23.44 19.78
CA THR A 285 1.58 -23.42 20.97
C THR A 285 2.81 -22.53 20.79
N LEU A 286 3.22 -22.28 19.55
CA LEU A 286 4.37 -21.44 19.21
C LEU A 286 4.20 -20.04 19.80
N ARG A 287 5.21 -19.59 20.54
CA ARG A 287 5.24 -18.27 21.16
C ARG A 287 6.12 -17.34 20.34
N PHE A 288 5.88 -16.03 20.47
CA PHE A 288 6.68 -15.03 19.76
C PHE A 288 8.18 -15.15 20.07
N ARG A 289 8.55 -15.49 21.31
CA ARG A 289 9.96 -15.70 21.71
C ARG A 289 10.66 -16.82 20.95
N ASP A 290 9.90 -17.74 20.36
CA ASP A 290 10.40 -18.89 19.61
C ASP A 290 10.52 -18.55 18.10
N LEU A 291 10.07 -17.35 17.68
CA LEU A 291 10.23 -16.85 16.32
C LEU A 291 11.62 -16.30 16.09
N GLY A 292 12.27 -16.76 15.02
CA GLY A 292 13.50 -16.14 14.52
C GLY A 292 13.23 -14.97 13.56
N PRO A 293 14.29 -14.38 12.99
CA PRO A 293 14.18 -13.24 12.08
C PRO A 293 13.43 -13.59 10.77
N PRO A 294 12.86 -12.58 10.08
CA PRO A 294 12.32 -12.76 8.73
C PRO A 294 13.44 -13.05 7.73
N ASP A 295 13.12 -13.81 6.69
CA ASP A 295 14.02 -14.10 5.57
C ASP A 295 13.45 -13.51 4.27
N PHE A 296 14.06 -12.44 3.77
CA PHE A 296 13.66 -11.78 2.52
C PHE A 296 14.27 -12.44 1.26
N THR A 297 15.07 -13.49 1.42
CA THR A 297 15.76 -14.16 0.29
C THR A 297 14.75 -14.76 -0.67
N GLY A 298 14.86 -14.37 -1.94
CA GLY A 298 13.96 -14.77 -3.03
C GLY A 298 12.96 -13.67 -3.43
N LEU A 299 12.79 -12.62 -2.62
CA LEU A 299 11.96 -11.47 -2.98
C LEU A 299 12.79 -10.39 -3.69
N PRO A 300 12.22 -9.70 -4.70
CA PRO A 300 12.92 -8.64 -5.42
C PRO A 300 12.84 -7.31 -4.66
N PHE A 301 13.19 -7.28 -3.37
CA PHE A 301 12.95 -6.13 -2.47
C PHE A 301 13.63 -4.82 -2.92
N ARG A 302 14.70 -4.89 -3.71
CA ARG A 302 15.34 -3.72 -4.34
C ARG A 302 14.54 -3.15 -5.51
N SER A 303 13.57 -3.89 -6.05
CA SER A 303 12.82 -3.54 -7.24
C SER A 303 11.35 -3.18 -6.96
N TYR A 304 11.02 -2.88 -5.69
CA TYR A 304 9.72 -2.33 -5.30
C TYR A 304 9.65 -0.84 -5.63
N LEU A 305 8.45 -0.27 -5.64
CA LEU A 305 8.18 1.13 -5.99
C LEU A 305 8.57 2.14 -4.89
N ASN A 306 9.65 1.88 -4.14
CA ASN A 306 10.18 2.80 -3.13
C ASN A 306 11.36 3.63 -3.67
N ASN A 307 11.53 4.83 -3.14
CA ASN A 307 12.72 5.65 -3.42
C ASN A 307 13.95 5.17 -2.63
N ALA A 308 13.73 4.51 -1.49
CA ALA A 308 14.76 3.95 -0.64
C ALA A 308 14.33 2.57 -0.15
N LEU A 309 15.28 1.66 0.06
CA LEU A 309 15.02 0.33 0.58
C LEU A 309 14.56 0.43 2.05
N GLU A 310 13.29 0.14 2.29
CA GLU A 310 12.68 0.00 3.61
C GLU A 310 12.19 -1.45 3.76
N LEU A 311 12.54 -2.07 4.89
CA LEU A 311 12.13 -3.44 5.20
C LEU A 311 11.53 -3.51 6.59
N ALA A 312 10.50 -4.35 6.74
CA ALA A 312 9.75 -4.46 7.97
C ALA A 312 10.26 -5.57 8.89
N ILE A 313 10.09 -5.38 10.19
CA ILE A 313 10.14 -6.41 11.23
C ILE A 313 8.93 -6.24 12.14
N VAL A 314 8.62 -7.25 12.95
CA VAL A 314 7.69 -7.10 14.09
C VAL A 314 8.45 -7.27 15.40
N SER A 315 8.01 -6.53 16.42
CA SER A 315 8.48 -6.67 17.81
C SER A 315 7.46 -7.40 18.69
N CYS A 316 6.21 -7.49 18.24
CA CYS A 316 5.14 -8.16 18.94
C CYS A 316 4.12 -8.83 18.01
N VAL A 317 3.23 -9.59 18.63
CA VAL A 317 2.01 -10.10 18.02
C VAL A 317 0.84 -9.55 18.82
N GLY A 318 -0.03 -8.81 18.13
CA GLY A 318 -1.13 -8.08 18.75
C GLY A 318 -0.68 -6.75 19.35
N CYS A 319 -1.53 -6.16 20.18
CA CYS A 319 -1.38 -4.83 20.74
C CYS A 319 -1.53 -4.89 22.26
N TYR A 320 -0.52 -4.40 23.00
CA TYR A 320 -0.59 -4.38 24.47
C TYR A 320 -1.75 -3.54 25.01
N TRP A 321 -2.23 -2.57 24.22
CA TRP A 321 -3.41 -1.80 24.58
C TRP A 321 -4.69 -2.58 24.30
N GLY A 322 -4.79 -3.20 23.13
CA GLY A 322 -5.81 -4.20 22.77
C GLY A 322 -7.28 -3.78 22.83
N ARG A 323 -7.63 -2.56 23.24
CA ARG A 323 -9.01 -2.20 23.62
C ARG A 323 -9.78 -1.31 22.65
N CYS A 324 -9.10 -0.69 21.69
CA CYS A 324 -9.72 0.22 20.71
C CYS A 324 -10.96 -0.42 20.07
N ALA A 325 -12.11 0.23 20.14
CA ALA A 325 -13.40 -0.34 19.76
C ALA A 325 -13.46 -0.80 18.28
N PHE A 326 -12.86 -0.01 17.38
CA PHE A 326 -12.83 -0.26 15.93
C PHE A 326 -11.79 -1.29 15.48
N CYS A 327 -10.90 -1.76 16.37
CA CYS A 327 -9.68 -2.43 15.95
C CYS A 327 -9.85 -3.96 15.88
N SER A 328 -10.11 -4.49 14.68
CA SER A 328 -10.17 -5.92 14.40
C SER A 328 -8.87 -6.68 14.74
N TYR A 329 -7.70 -6.06 14.55
CA TYR A 329 -6.39 -6.68 14.78
C TYR A 329 -5.96 -6.58 16.25
N GLY A 330 -6.02 -5.40 16.85
CA GLY A 330 -5.55 -5.17 18.22
C GLY A 330 -6.36 -5.91 19.27
N ASN A 331 -7.69 -6.04 19.06
CA ASN A 331 -8.59 -6.72 20.01
C ASN A 331 -8.26 -8.21 20.21
N ARG A 332 -7.48 -8.84 19.32
CA ARG A 332 -6.94 -10.20 19.49
C ARG A 332 -6.12 -10.38 20.77
N SER A 333 -5.68 -9.28 21.38
CA SER A 333 -4.86 -9.27 22.59
C SER A 333 -5.66 -9.34 23.90
N LEU A 334 -6.99 -9.20 23.84
CA LEU A 334 -7.86 -9.24 25.02
C LEU A 334 -7.88 -10.60 25.72
N PRO A 335 -7.94 -11.75 25.02
CA PRO A 335 -7.79 -13.04 25.68
C PRO A 335 -6.44 -13.16 26.39
N GLN A 336 -6.43 -13.81 27.55
CA GLN A 336 -5.20 -14.01 28.32
C GLN A 336 -4.13 -14.72 27.47
N GLY A 337 -2.93 -14.13 27.42
CA GLY A 337 -1.83 -14.63 26.58
C GLY A 337 -1.95 -14.32 25.09
N GLY A 338 -2.94 -13.52 24.68
CA GLY A 338 -3.15 -13.06 23.30
C GLY A 338 -2.10 -12.04 22.85
N TYR A 339 -1.66 -11.14 23.74
CA TYR A 339 -0.50 -10.28 23.47
C TYR A 339 0.81 -11.01 23.76
N GLN A 340 1.75 -10.96 22.82
CA GLN A 340 3.09 -11.49 22.97
C GLN A 340 4.10 -10.51 22.39
N GLN A 341 5.27 -10.38 22.99
CA GLN A 341 6.35 -9.51 22.50
C GLN A 341 7.71 -10.19 22.62
N GLY A 342 8.66 -9.73 21.82
CA GLY A 342 10.04 -10.19 21.86
C GLY A 342 10.83 -9.67 23.03
N THR A 343 12.02 -10.23 23.21
CA THR A 343 13.05 -9.61 24.05
C THR A 343 13.82 -8.54 23.26
N ALA A 344 14.48 -7.61 23.95
CA ALA A 344 15.34 -6.63 23.29
C ALA A 344 16.44 -7.29 22.44
N ALA A 345 16.99 -8.42 22.91
CA ALA A 345 17.99 -9.19 22.18
C ALA A 345 17.41 -9.78 20.89
N GLN A 346 16.24 -10.42 20.96
CA GLN A 346 15.58 -11.02 19.80
C GLN A 346 15.22 -9.99 18.73
N ILE A 347 14.74 -8.81 19.14
CA ILE A 347 14.46 -7.71 18.20
C ILE A 347 15.76 -7.18 17.57
N ALA A 348 16.83 -7.05 18.36
CA ALA A 348 18.14 -6.66 17.85
C ALA A 348 18.70 -7.69 16.85
N ASP A 349 18.51 -8.99 17.10
CA ASP A 349 18.88 -10.08 16.18
C ASP A 349 18.10 -9.98 14.86
N ALA A 350 16.80 -9.63 14.92
CA ALA A 350 15.98 -9.41 13.73
C ALA A 350 16.46 -8.21 12.91
N VAL A 351 16.74 -7.07 13.55
CA VAL A 351 17.31 -5.89 12.86
C VAL A 351 18.65 -6.24 12.24
N GLU A 352 19.54 -6.91 12.96
CA GLU A 352 20.87 -7.29 12.48
C GLU A 352 20.79 -8.24 11.28
N ALA A 353 19.92 -9.26 11.34
CA ALA A 353 19.71 -10.20 10.24
C ALA A 353 19.21 -9.51 8.98
N VAL A 354 18.23 -8.60 9.12
CA VAL A 354 17.68 -7.84 7.98
C VAL A 354 18.72 -6.90 7.41
N VAL A 355 19.42 -6.12 8.24
CA VAL A 355 20.46 -5.18 7.76
C VAL A 355 21.59 -5.92 7.04
N ARG A 356 22.09 -7.03 7.61
CA ARG A 356 23.19 -7.79 7.00
C ARG A 356 22.83 -8.47 5.70
N SER A 357 21.60 -9.00 5.58
CA SER A 357 21.17 -9.72 4.39
C SER A 357 20.75 -8.81 3.24
N THR A 358 20.42 -7.54 3.52
CA THR A 358 19.78 -6.65 2.53
C THR A 358 20.50 -5.32 2.32
N ASP A 359 21.43 -4.95 3.21
CA ASP A 359 22.08 -3.63 3.29
C ASP A 359 21.07 -2.47 3.46
N THR A 360 19.89 -2.74 4.02
CA THR A 360 18.93 -1.67 4.32
C THR A 360 19.48 -0.70 5.36
N ARG A 361 19.13 0.58 5.19
CA ARG A 361 19.46 1.68 6.13
C ARG A 361 18.23 2.21 6.86
N TYR A 362 17.07 1.61 6.60
CA TYR A 362 15.81 1.94 7.24
C TYR A 362 14.99 0.69 7.54
N VAL A 363 14.58 0.52 8.80
CA VAL A 363 13.73 -0.58 9.26
C VAL A 363 12.38 -0.05 9.74
N SER A 364 11.29 -0.68 9.30
CA SER A 364 9.94 -0.40 9.77
C SER A 364 9.54 -1.39 10.85
N VAL A 365 9.19 -0.93 12.05
CA VAL A 365 8.58 -1.79 13.08
C VAL A 365 7.08 -1.82 12.85
N ALA A 366 6.60 -2.89 12.22
CA ALA A 366 5.25 -3.04 11.68
C ALA A 366 4.26 -3.65 12.69
N ASP A 367 4.32 -3.19 13.95
CA ASP A 367 3.41 -3.64 15.01
C ASP A 367 2.04 -2.96 14.92
N GLU A 368 0.99 -3.56 15.49
CA GLU A 368 -0.31 -2.90 15.64
C GLU A 368 -0.21 -1.66 16.57
N ASN A 369 0.60 -1.75 17.62
CA ASN A 369 1.05 -0.61 18.44
C ASN A 369 2.39 -0.97 19.09
N THR A 370 3.42 -0.20 18.76
CA THR A 370 4.80 -0.50 19.15
C THR A 370 5.05 -0.15 20.61
N ASN A 371 5.63 -1.08 21.37
CA ASN A 371 6.14 -0.80 22.71
C ASN A 371 7.45 0.01 22.61
N LEU A 372 7.34 1.35 22.67
CA LEU A 372 8.47 2.26 22.45
C LEU A 372 9.63 2.05 23.43
N ARG A 373 9.35 1.65 24.69
CA ARG A 373 10.40 1.37 25.68
C ARG A 373 11.18 0.10 25.34
N LEU A 374 10.52 -0.91 24.81
CA LEU A 374 11.16 -2.15 24.35
C LEU A 374 12.02 -1.88 23.12
N VAL A 375 11.48 -1.17 22.12
CA VAL A 375 12.22 -0.84 20.89
C VAL A 375 13.41 0.05 21.19
N LEU A 376 13.29 1.04 22.09
CA LEU A 376 14.44 1.83 22.55
C LEU A 376 15.58 0.93 23.07
N LYS A 377 15.27 -0.04 23.93
CA LYS A 377 16.26 -1.01 24.44
C LYS A 377 16.86 -1.87 23.34
N ALA A 378 16.04 -2.38 22.42
CA ALA A 378 16.51 -3.19 21.30
C ALA A 378 17.45 -2.40 20.39
N MET A 379 17.10 -1.16 20.04
CA MET A 379 17.91 -0.32 19.15
C MET A 379 19.20 0.19 19.81
N ARG A 380 19.24 0.32 21.15
CA ARG A 380 20.52 0.47 21.88
C ARG A 380 21.43 -0.73 21.67
N ALA A 381 20.90 -1.95 21.85
CA ALA A 381 21.67 -3.18 21.61
C ALA A 381 22.14 -3.30 20.14
N VAL A 382 21.31 -2.91 19.17
CA VAL A 382 21.72 -2.83 17.75
C VAL A 382 22.91 -1.88 17.56
N ARG A 383 22.88 -0.70 18.21
CA ARG A 383 23.99 0.26 18.14
C ARG A 383 25.26 -0.23 18.82
N GLU A 384 25.14 -0.94 19.94
CA GLU A 384 26.27 -1.57 20.65
C GLU A 384 26.95 -2.62 19.78
N ARG A 385 26.20 -3.32 18.91
CA ARG A 385 26.73 -4.26 17.90
C ARG A 385 27.37 -3.57 16.68
N GLY A 386 27.53 -2.25 16.69
CA GLY A 386 28.13 -1.48 15.60
C GLY A 386 27.20 -1.22 14.41
N ILE A 387 25.92 -1.57 14.52
CA ILE A 387 24.94 -1.35 13.44
C ILE A 387 24.34 0.05 13.60
N ARG A 388 24.23 0.77 12.48
CA ARG A 388 23.64 2.12 12.42
C ARG A 388 22.53 2.10 11.37
N VAL A 389 21.30 2.20 11.85
CA VAL A 389 20.08 2.11 11.02
C VAL A 389 19.05 3.09 11.56
N ARG A 390 18.31 3.73 10.67
CA ARG A 390 17.13 4.54 11.04
C ARG A 390 15.92 3.63 11.12
N PHE A 391 14.91 4.02 11.89
CA PHE A 391 13.69 3.22 11.96
C PHE A 391 12.43 4.06 12.13
N GLY A 392 11.32 3.50 11.66
CA GLY A 392 9.97 3.99 11.88
C GLY A 392 9.18 3.04 12.78
N VAL A 393 8.22 3.57 13.52
CA VAL A 393 7.32 2.78 14.38
C VAL A 393 5.88 3.24 14.21
N ARG A 394 4.92 2.38 14.57
CA ARG A 394 3.51 2.76 14.74
C ARG A 394 3.20 2.88 16.22
N SER A 395 2.64 4.00 16.67
CA SER A 395 2.29 4.19 18.07
C SER A 395 1.04 5.05 18.24
N ARG A 396 0.40 4.99 19.41
CA ARG A 396 -0.55 6.03 19.85
C ARG A 396 0.23 7.27 20.31
N LEU A 397 -0.47 8.37 20.60
CA LEU A 397 0.09 9.48 21.36
C LEU A 397 0.21 9.10 22.84
N GLU A 398 1.15 8.19 23.13
CA GLU A 398 1.40 7.61 24.45
C GLU A 398 1.92 8.66 25.44
N SER A 399 1.54 8.54 26.72
CA SER A 399 1.99 9.46 27.78
C SER A 399 3.52 9.50 27.96
N ALA A 400 4.22 8.42 27.62
CA ALA A 400 5.68 8.38 27.64
C ALA A 400 6.33 9.45 26.74
N LEU A 401 5.63 9.90 25.68
CA LEU A 401 6.11 10.92 24.76
C LEU A 401 5.96 12.34 25.30
N THR A 402 5.33 12.52 26.47
CA THR A 402 5.31 13.80 27.20
C THR A 402 6.65 14.11 27.87
N ASP A 403 7.53 13.12 27.99
CA ASP A 403 8.88 13.25 28.51
C ASP A 403 9.87 13.60 27.36
N PRO A 404 10.46 14.81 27.35
CA PRO A 404 11.39 15.21 26.29
C PRO A 404 12.66 14.34 26.25
N ASP A 405 13.16 13.86 27.39
CA ASP A 405 14.37 13.03 27.44
C ASP A 405 14.12 11.68 26.78
N PHE A 406 12.91 11.11 26.97
CA PHE A 406 12.51 9.88 26.29
C PHE A 406 12.44 10.05 24.76
N CYS A 407 11.94 11.18 24.28
CA CYS A 407 11.90 11.50 22.84
C CYS A 407 13.32 11.68 22.27
N HIS A 408 14.21 12.36 22.98
CA HIS A 408 15.62 12.49 22.59
C HIS A 408 16.35 11.15 22.57
N ASP A 409 16.09 10.28 23.56
CA ASP A 409 16.63 8.92 23.60
C ASP A 409 16.21 8.09 22.38
N LEU A 410 14.95 8.17 21.98
CA LEU A 410 14.44 7.51 20.77
C LEU A 410 15.14 8.03 19.50
N ALA A 411 15.27 9.34 19.36
CA ALA A 411 15.96 9.95 18.23
C ALA A 411 17.45 9.52 18.19
N ALA A 412 18.12 9.50 19.34
CA ALA A 412 19.52 9.13 19.46
C ALA A 412 19.80 7.68 19.02
N VAL A 413 18.83 6.76 19.18
CA VAL A 413 18.95 5.38 18.68
C VAL A 413 18.48 5.20 17.23
N GLY A 414 18.07 6.27 16.55
CA GLY A 414 17.74 6.27 15.13
C GLY A 414 16.25 6.34 14.80
N CYS A 415 15.37 6.63 15.77
CA CYS A 415 13.94 6.81 15.49
C CYS A 415 13.76 8.02 14.58
N ALA A 416 13.25 7.79 13.38
CA ALA A 416 13.08 8.81 12.35
C ALA A 416 11.63 9.29 12.23
N MET A 417 10.69 8.39 12.51
CA MET A 417 9.27 8.63 12.26
C MET A 417 8.39 7.80 13.18
N ILE A 418 7.30 8.41 13.66
CA ILE A 418 6.22 7.74 14.38
C ILE A 418 4.92 7.96 13.59
N SER A 419 4.33 6.87 13.12
CA SER A 419 2.99 6.87 12.51
C SER A 419 1.94 6.65 13.60
N VAL A 420 0.88 7.45 13.57
CA VAL A 420 -0.10 7.60 14.65
C VAL A 420 -1.52 7.62 14.10
N GLY A 421 -2.42 6.82 14.68
CA GLY A 421 -3.86 6.95 14.43
C GLY A 421 -4.42 8.19 15.11
N TYR A 422 -5.08 9.06 14.35
CA TYR A 422 -5.69 10.32 14.81
C TYR A 422 -7.21 10.25 14.66
N GLU A 423 -7.90 10.00 15.77
CA GLU A 423 -9.36 9.88 15.83
C GLU A 423 -10.04 11.16 16.37
N GLY A 424 -9.33 12.30 16.30
CA GLY A 424 -9.79 13.61 16.79
C GLY A 424 -9.28 13.98 18.18
N THR A 425 -9.70 15.15 18.68
CA THR A 425 -9.28 15.71 19.98
C THR A 425 -10.37 15.67 21.05
N ALA A 426 -11.57 15.21 20.71
CA ALA A 426 -12.67 15.13 21.67
C ALA A 426 -12.45 13.97 22.66
N GLN A 427 -12.10 14.27 23.91
CA GLN A 427 -11.78 13.25 24.92
C GLN A 427 -12.94 12.26 25.11
N ARG A 428 -14.19 12.72 25.08
CA ARG A 428 -15.40 11.88 25.15
C ARG A 428 -15.39 10.78 24.08
N LEU A 429 -15.07 11.12 22.84
CA LEU A 429 -15.00 10.16 21.73
C LEU A 429 -13.83 9.21 21.87
N LEU A 430 -12.65 9.71 22.28
CA LEU A 430 -11.47 8.89 22.54
C LEU A 430 -11.70 7.88 23.67
N ASP A 431 -12.44 8.26 24.71
CA ASP A 431 -12.83 7.39 25.82
C ASP A 431 -13.85 6.33 25.37
N ARG A 432 -14.87 6.74 24.59
CA ARG A 432 -15.86 5.82 24.01
C ARG A 432 -15.24 4.81 23.05
N LEU A 433 -14.22 5.21 22.29
CA LEU A 433 -13.44 4.32 21.44
C LEU A 433 -12.41 3.50 22.22
N GLU A 434 -12.27 3.73 23.53
CA GLU A 434 -11.24 3.16 24.39
C GLU A 434 -9.84 3.31 23.80
N ARG A 435 -9.47 4.53 23.39
CA ARG A 435 -8.15 4.81 22.82
C ARG A 435 -7.05 4.85 23.87
N GLY A 436 -7.38 5.13 25.13
CA GLY A 436 -6.41 5.12 26.23
C GLY A 436 -5.34 6.20 26.14
N VAL A 437 -5.71 7.35 25.57
CA VAL A 437 -4.86 8.53 25.41
C VAL A 437 -5.61 9.75 25.94
N ARG A 438 -4.86 10.82 26.24
CA ARG A 438 -5.41 12.08 26.71
C ARG A 438 -5.17 13.14 25.64
N ALA A 439 -6.24 13.71 25.10
CA ALA A 439 -6.17 14.78 24.08
C ALA A 439 -5.36 15.99 24.58
N ALA A 440 -5.44 16.29 25.88
CA ALA A 440 -4.68 17.37 26.52
C ALA A 440 -3.15 17.21 26.42
N ASP A 441 -2.65 15.98 26.21
CA ASP A 441 -1.21 15.71 26.10
C ASP A 441 -0.70 15.86 24.65
N PHE A 442 -1.59 15.94 23.65
CA PHE A 442 -1.23 15.85 22.23
C PHE A 442 -0.27 16.97 21.82
N GLN A 443 -0.53 18.23 22.21
CA GLN A 443 0.33 19.35 21.82
C GLN A 443 1.74 19.19 22.40
N ARG A 444 1.86 18.86 23.69
CA ARG A 444 3.14 18.61 24.36
C ARG A 444 3.91 17.48 23.71
N ILE A 445 3.23 16.40 23.31
CA ILE A 445 3.84 15.28 22.61
C ILE A 445 4.40 15.73 21.25
N LEU A 446 3.63 16.49 20.47
CA LEU A 446 4.10 17.01 19.19
C LEU A 446 5.29 17.97 19.35
N ASP A 447 5.26 18.85 20.36
CA ASP A 447 6.36 19.76 20.66
C ASP A 447 7.66 18.99 20.97
N ASN A 448 7.58 17.95 21.81
CA ASN A 448 8.73 17.11 22.18
C ASN A 448 9.29 16.33 20.98
N LEU A 449 8.42 15.73 20.17
CA LEU A 449 8.83 14.95 19.00
C LEU A 449 9.46 15.83 17.93
N ASP A 450 8.89 17.03 17.70
CA ASP A 450 9.44 18.01 16.79
C ASP A 450 10.83 18.50 17.24
N ALA A 451 10.98 18.83 18.53
CA ALA A 451 12.25 19.22 19.12
C ALA A 451 13.32 18.10 19.05
N ALA A 452 12.90 16.84 19.11
CA ALA A 452 13.78 15.68 18.93
C ALA A 452 14.11 15.37 17.46
N GLY A 453 13.48 16.06 16.49
CA GLY A 453 13.65 15.81 15.07
C GLY A 453 12.96 14.53 14.57
N ILE A 454 11.96 14.02 15.31
CA ILE A 454 11.17 12.85 14.94
C ILE A 454 9.94 13.30 14.16
N THR A 455 9.77 12.78 12.94
CA THR A 455 8.59 13.10 12.13
C THR A 455 7.36 12.38 12.68
N VAL A 456 6.26 13.12 12.91
CA VAL A 456 4.96 12.52 13.23
C VAL A 456 4.10 12.46 11.97
N ARG A 457 3.46 11.32 11.75
CA ARG A 457 2.48 11.18 10.68
C ARG A 457 1.16 10.66 11.19
N PHE A 458 0.09 11.31 10.78
CA PHE A 458 -1.26 10.91 11.15
C PHE A 458 -1.94 10.09 10.07
N THR A 459 -2.63 9.05 10.51
CA THR A 459 -3.74 8.45 9.78
C THR A 459 -5.02 8.97 10.43
N ALA A 460 -5.75 9.87 9.76
CA ALA A 460 -6.92 10.51 10.34
C ALA A 460 -8.19 9.68 10.06
N MET A 461 -8.97 9.46 11.11
CA MET A 461 -10.24 8.74 11.03
C MET A 461 -11.43 9.70 11.03
N GLY A 462 -12.37 9.50 10.12
CA GLY A 462 -13.67 10.18 10.10
C GLY A 462 -14.81 9.25 10.48
N GLN A 463 -16.00 9.83 10.65
CA GLN A 463 -17.20 9.13 11.14
C GLN A 463 -16.99 8.53 12.54
N VAL A 464 -16.28 9.27 13.41
CA VAL A 464 -15.98 8.83 14.77
C VAL A 464 -17.24 8.92 15.63
N LEU A 465 -18.01 7.83 15.67
CA LEU A 465 -19.25 7.72 16.43
C LEU A 465 -20.18 8.93 16.15
N ASP A 466 -20.68 9.56 17.21
CA ASP A 466 -21.60 10.71 17.18
C ASP A 466 -20.89 12.07 17.20
N GLU A 467 -19.72 12.18 16.55
CA GLU A 467 -18.93 13.42 16.49
C GLU A 467 -19.77 14.65 16.08
N THR A 468 -19.82 15.65 16.97
CA THR A 468 -20.52 16.91 16.67
C THR A 468 -19.71 17.79 15.71
N PRO A 469 -20.36 18.73 15.01
CA PRO A 469 -19.64 19.71 14.18
C PRO A 469 -18.55 20.46 14.96
N GLU A 470 -18.80 20.83 16.22
CA GLU A 470 -17.84 21.56 17.06
C GLU A 470 -16.63 20.70 17.44
N GLU A 471 -16.85 19.41 17.74
CA GLU A 471 -15.79 18.43 18.00
C GLU A 471 -14.90 18.23 16.75
N PHE A 472 -15.52 18.17 15.57
CA PHE A 472 -14.81 18.14 14.30
C PHE A 472 -13.98 19.42 14.07
N GLU A 473 -14.56 20.60 14.27
CA GLU A 473 -13.84 21.88 14.10
C GLU A 473 -12.65 22.02 15.07
N ALA A 474 -12.76 21.52 16.30
CA ALA A 474 -11.64 21.46 17.23
C ALA A 474 -10.53 20.54 16.71
N SER A 475 -10.90 19.36 16.21
CA SER A 475 -9.96 18.40 15.65
C SER A 475 -9.28 18.91 14.37
N LEU A 476 -9.99 19.62 13.51
CA LEU A 476 -9.43 20.25 12.32
C LEU A 476 -8.46 21.39 12.68
N ARG A 477 -8.84 22.26 13.64
CA ARG A 477 -7.96 23.34 14.10
C ARG A 477 -6.64 22.80 14.64
N PHE A 478 -6.67 21.73 15.44
CA PHE A 478 -5.45 21.10 15.92
C PHE A 478 -4.51 20.67 14.77
N LEU A 479 -5.04 20.10 13.70
CA LEU A 479 -4.24 19.73 12.53
C LEU A 479 -3.67 20.95 11.79
N VAL A 480 -4.45 22.01 11.63
CA VAL A 480 -4.02 23.27 10.99
C VAL A 480 -2.91 23.94 11.81
N ASP A 481 -3.08 24.07 13.11
CA ASP A 481 -2.10 24.70 14.02
C ASP A 481 -0.76 23.93 14.06
N ASN A 482 -0.79 22.65 13.68
CA ASN A 482 0.38 21.78 13.66
C ASN A 482 0.86 21.41 12.24
N GLU A 483 0.26 21.95 11.17
CA GLU A 483 0.43 21.43 9.80
C GLU A 483 1.90 21.35 9.37
N ARG A 484 2.74 22.32 9.77
CA ARG A 484 4.17 22.36 9.43
C ARG A 484 5.01 21.25 10.07
N ARG A 485 4.52 20.65 11.16
CA ARG A 485 5.25 19.68 12.00
C ARG A 485 4.82 18.23 11.76
N ILE A 486 3.72 18.04 11.04
CA ILE A 486 3.08 16.74 10.84
C ILE A 486 3.05 16.36 9.35
N GLY A 487 2.98 15.05 9.10
CA GLY A 487 2.49 14.47 7.86
C GLY A 487 1.07 13.90 8.06
N ILE A 488 0.33 13.73 6.97
CA ILE A 488 -0.90 12.92 6.95
C ILE A 488 -0.70 11.84 5.89
N ASP A 489 -0.66 10.58 6.31
CA ASP A 489 -0.41 9.44 5.42
C ASP A 489 -1.70 8.90 4.80
N ALA A 490 -2.81 8.92 5.55
CA ALA A 490 -4.09 8.37 5.11
C ALA A 490 -5.27 9.05 5.79
N LEU A 491 -6.41 9.03 5.09
CA LEU A 491 -7.72 9.43 5.59
C LEU A 491 -8.65 8.23 5.43
N GLU A 492 -9.33 7.82 6.49
CA GLU A 492 -10.23 6.66 6.45
C GLU A 492 -11.51 6.96 7.22
N LEU A 493 -12.66 6.49 6.73
CA LEU A 493 -13.87 6.44 7.56
C LEU A 493 -13.82 5.20 8.45
N MET A 494 -14.42 5.29 9.63
CA MET A 494 -14.57 4.16 10.55
C MET A 494 -15.29 2.99 9.87
N VAL A 495 -14.73 1.78 9.98
CA VAL A 495 -15.28 0.54 9.41
C VAL A 495 -15.53 -0.47 10.52
N ALA A 496 -16.70 -1.10 10.52
CA ALA A 496 -17.04 -2.19 11.43
C ALA A 496 -16.55 -3.54 10.87
N GLU A 497 -15.23 -3.76 10.89
CA GLU A 497 -14.63 -5.03 10.45
C GLU A 497 -15.04 -6.18 11.39
N PRO A 498 -15.19 -7.42 10.87
CA PRO A 498 -15.38 -8.61 11.70
C PRO A 498 -14.33 -8.71 12.82
N GLY A 499 -14.74 -9.18 14.00
CA GLY A 499 -13.85 -9.30 15.16
C GLY A 499 -13.56 -7.99 15.90
N SER A 500 -14.00 -6.83 15.40
CA SER A 500 -13.98 -5.58 16.19
C SER A 500 -15.11 -5.54 17.22
N ARG A 501 -14.93 -4.72 18.27
CA ARG A 501 -15.98 -4.51 19.28
C ARG A 501 -17.18 -3.73 18.74
N LEU A 502 -17.00 -2.95 17.67
CA LEU A 502 -18.12 -2.33 16.97
C LEU A 502 -19.12 -3.38 16.46
N VAL A 503 -18.63 -4.55 16.02
CA VAL A 503 -19.48 -5.64 15.52
C VAL A 503 -20.07 -6.47 16.67
N SER A 504 -19.30 -6.75 17.73
CA SER A 504 -19.80 -7.55 18.85
C SER A 504 -20.78 -6.81 19.75
N GLY A 505 -20.67 -5.48 19.85
CA GLY A 505 -21.49 -4.64 20.74
C GLY A 505 -21.94 -3.33 20.10
N PRO A 506 -22.57 -3.31 18.91
CA PRO A 506 -22.84 -2.07 18.18
C PRO A 506 -23.68 -1.05 18.97
N LYS A 507 -24.65 -1.53 19.77
CA LYS A 507 -25.49 -0.66 20.61
C LYS A 507 -24.70 0.07 21.69
N GLU A 508 -23.62 -0.51 22.22
CA GLU A 508 -22.75 0.13 23.23
C GLU A 508 -22.06 1.37 22.65
N TYR A 509 -21.80 1.36 21.35
CA TYR A 509 -21.18 2.46 20.62
C TYR A 509 -22.21 3.37 19.92
N GLY A 510 -23.50 3.16 20.15
CA GLY A 510 -24.56 3.92 19.49
C GLY A 510 -24.58 3.70 17.97
N LEU A 511 -24.31 2.47 17.53
CA LEU A 511 -24.29 2.08 16.12
C LEU A 511 -25.48 1.17 15.78
N ALA A 512 -25.95 1.28 14.53
CA ALA A 512 -26.73 0.25 13.88
C ALA A 512 -25.93 -0.33 12.71
N LEU A 513 -25.84 -1.66 12.63
CA LEU A 513 -25.11 -2.36 11.60
C LEU A 513 -26.07 -3.09 10.67
N ASP A 514 -25.76 -3.08 9.38
CA ASP A 514 -26.30 -4.03 8.43
C ASP A 514 -25.53 -5.35 8.54
N THR A 515 -26.16 -6.33 9.19
CA THR A 515 -25.58 -7.67 9.39
C THR A 515 -26.00 -8.66 8.30
N SER A 516 -26.55 -8.17 7.18
CA SER A 516 -26.66 -9.00 5.97
C SER A 516 -25.27 -9.36 5.42
N ASP A 517 -25.22 -10.17 4.37
CA ASP A 517 -23.96 -10.54 3.69
C ASP A 517 -23.31 -9.35 2.93
N ARG A 518 -23.97 -8.18 2.92
CA ARG A 518 -23.43 -6.95 2.34
C ARG A 518 -22.28 -6.39 3.16
N LEU A 519 -21.26 -5.94 2.46
CA LEU A 519 -20.03 -5.35 2.98
C LEU A 519 -19.85 -3.93 2.45
N ALA A 520 -19.18 -3.09 3.24
CA ALA A 520 -18.83 -1.73 2.88
C ALA A 520 -17.37 -1.43 3.23
N GLY A 521 -16.74 -0.59 2.41
CA GLY A 521 -15.42 -0.02 2.64
C GLY A 521 -15.37 1.46 2.26
N ASN A 522 -14.16 1.94 1.94
CA ASN A 522 -13.88 3.35 1.67
C ASN A 522 -13.32 3.57 0.24
N PRO A 523 -14.05 3.22 -0.83
CA PRO A 523 -13.54 3.30 -2.21
C PRO A 523 -13.18 4.73 -2.65
N GLU A 524 -13.75 5.76 -2.01
CA GLU A 524 -13.46 7.17 -2.29
C GLU A 524 -12.15 7.65 -1.65
N LEU A 525 -11.63 6.92 -0.65
CA LEU A 525 -10.48 7.33 0.16
C LEU A 525 -9.30 6.36 0.11
N SER A 526 -9.54 5.10 -0.24
CA SER A 526 -8.55 4.03 -0.15
C SER A 526 -8.54 3.19 -1.42
N TYR A 527 -7.35 2.77 -1.85
CA TYR A 527 -7.20 1.90 -3.00
C TYR A 527 -7.97 0.59 -2.79
N LEU A 528 -8.82 0.24 -3.76
CA LEU A 528 -9.68 -0.95 -3.72
C LEU A 528 -10.49 -1.09 -2.42
N ALA A 529 -11.07 0.02 -1.97
CA ALA A 529 -11.92 0.15 -0.78
C ALA A 529 -11.21 -0.03 0.58
N GLY A 530 -9.92 -0.38 0.61
CA GLY A 530 -9.14 -0.50 1.84
C GLY A 530 -9.71 -1.53 2.82
N ARG A 531 -10.07 -1.07 4.03
CA ARG A 531 -10.74 -1.89 5.05
C ARG A 531 -12.20 -2.11 4.68
N VAL A 532 -12.68 -3.33 4.89
CA VAL A 532 -14.05 -3.73 4.52
C VAL A 532 -14.71 -4.41 5.70
N GLY A 533 -15.96 -4.05 6.00
CA GLY A 533 -16.72 -4.54 7.14
C GLY A 533 -18.23 -4.42 6.92
N HIS A 534 -19.01 -4.49 8.00
CA HIS A 534 -20.45 -4.27 7.93
C HIS A 534 -20.76 -2.80 7.64
N PRO A 535 -21.73 -2.50 6.75
CA PRO A 535 -22.28 -1.15 6.65
C PRO A 535 -22.78 -0.70 8.02
N LEU A 536 -22.37 0.50 8.43
CA LEU A 536 -22.72 1.06 9.73
C LEU A 536 -23.44 2.41 9.58
N THR A 537 -24.34 2.68 10.53
CA THR A 537 -24.94 3.99 10.74
C THR A 537 -24.81 4.41 12.19
N VAL A 538 -24.75 5.72 12.43
CA VAL A 538 -24.72 6.32 13.77
C VAL A 538 -26.02 7.11 13.96
N PRO A 539 -27.05 6.54 14.62
CA PRO A 539 -28.29 7.27 14.87
C PRO A 539 -28.03 8.57 15.63
N GLY A 540 -28.50 9.71 15.09
CA GLY A 540 -28.26 11.04 15.66
C GLY A 540 -26.84 11.58 15.47
N GLY A 541 -25.94 10.82 14.85
CA GLY A 541 -24.60 11.26 14.44
C GLY A 541 -24.53 11.66 12.96
N PRO A 542 -23.32 11.95 12.44
CA PRO A 542 -23.14 12.30 11.03
C PRO A 542 -23.46 11.09 10.13
N THR A 543 -24.14 11.37 9.03
CA THR A 543 -24.25 10.42 7.92
C THR A 543 -22.87 10.15 7.32
N ARG A 544 -22.72 9.03 6.59
CA ARG A 544 -21.47 8.70 5.88
C ARG A 544 -21.05 9.82 4.92
N ALA A 545 -22.02 10.44 4.24
CA ALA A 545 -21.76 11.55 3.31
C ALA A 545 -21.21 12.79 4.04
N GLU A 546 -21.83 13.19 5.15
CA GLU A 546 -21.34 14.31 5.96
C GLU A 546 -19.96 14.03 6.55
N ALA A 547 -19.71 12.80 7.02
CA ALA A 547 -18.40 12.39 7.53
C ALA A 547 -17.32 12.39 6.43
N LEU A 548 -17.67 11.98 5.21
CA LEU A 548 -16.78 12.05 4.05
C LEU A 548 -16.45 13.51 3.70
N ASP A 549 -17.45 14.39 3.65
CA ASP A 549 -17.25 15.82 3.39
C ASP A 549 -16.34 16.48 4.44
N ARG A 550 -16.50 16.11 5.71
CA ARG A 550 -15.60 16.50 6.80
C ARG A 550 -14.15 16.04 6.55
N LEU A 551 -13.93 14.78 6.20
CA LEU A 551 -12.59 14.28 5.86
C LEU A 551 -11.99 14.98 4.64
N VAL A 552 -12.78 15.18 3.57
CA VAL A 552 -12.34 15.92 2.37
C VAL A 552 -11.95 17.35 2.73
N ARG A 553 -12.61 17.96 3.72
CA ARG A 553 -12.22 19.28 4.23
C ARG A 553 -10.86 19.26 4.93
N ILE A 554 -10.51 18.21 5.68
CA ILE A 554 -9.14 18.05 6.23
C ILE A 554 -8.12 18.09 5.08
N PHE A 555 -8.35 17.29 4.02
CA PHE A 555 -7.48 17.24 2.84
C PHE A 555 -7.30 18.60 2.15
N ARG A 556 -8.37 19.40 2.06
CA ARG A 556 -8.34 20.71 1.39
C ARG A 556 -7.72 21.82 2.25
N THR A 557 -7.85 21.73 3.57
CA THR A 557 -7.48 22.81 4.49
C THR A 557 -6.09 22.63 5.07
N VAL A 558 -5.73 21.42 5.50
CA VAL A 558 -4.44 21.16 6.16
C VAL A 558 -3.35 21.02 5.10
N ARG A 559 -2.20 21.68 5.30
CA ARG A 559 -1.04 21.58 4.40
C ARG A 559 0.15 20.96 5.15
N PRO A 560 0.25 19.62 5.19
CA PRO A 560 1.30 18.95 5.95
C PRO A 560 2.69 19.33 5.45
N GLY A 561 3.54 19.85 6.34
CA GLY A 561 4.89 20.32 6.02
C GLY A 561 5.96 19.22 6.00
N ARG A 562 5.64 18.03 6.51
CA ARG A 562 6.56 16.87 6.57
C ARG A 562 6.04 15.67 5.78
N THR A 563 5.84 15.84 4.47
CA THR A 563 5.53 14.75 3.53
C THR A 563 6.80 14.14 2.93
N ASN A 564 6.79 12.83 2.63
CA ASN A 564 7.87 12.16 1.87
C ASN A 564 7.90 12.55 0.39
N ALA A 565 6.78 13.05 -0.14
CA ALA A 565 6.77 13.70 -1.43
C ALA A 565 7.23 15.14 -1.24
N PRO A 566 8.09 15.70 -2.11
CA PRO A 566 8.18 17.14 -2.22
C PRO A 566 6.74 17.62 -2.47
N ALA A 567 6.18 18.38 -1.52
CA ALA A 567 4.97 19.13 -1.80
C ALA A 567 5.20 19.86 -3.14
N PRO A 568 4.22 19.92 -4.05
CA PRO A 568 4.34 20.92 -5.11
C PRO A 568 4.66 22.24 -4.43
N SER A 569 5.77 22.85 -4.83
CA SER A 569 6.12 24.20 -4.46
C SER A 569 4.99 25.11 -4.94
N HIS A 570 3.94 25.21 -4.14
CA HIS A 570 2.99 26.30 -4.26
C HIS A 570 3.71 27.55 -3.76
N PRO A 571 3.47 28.69 -4.41
CA PRO A 571 4.32 29.87 -4.29
C PRO A 571 4.51 30.22 -2.83
N ALA A 572 5.75 30.50 -2.44
CA ALA A 572 6.08 31.01 -1.13
C ALA A 572 5.11 32.15 -0.78
N PRO A 573 4.64 32.26 0.49
CA PRO A 573 3.75 33.35 0.89
C PRO A 573 4.36 34.76 0.75
N ASN A 574 5.61 34.87 0.29
CA ASN A 574 6.34 36.13 0.18
C ASN A 574 6.76 36.39 -1.28
N GLY A 575 5.99 37.25 -1.96
CA GLY A 575 6.47 38.41 -2.73
C GLY A 575 7.49 38.29 -3.88
N HIS A 576 8.16 37.16 -4.10
CA HIS A 576 9.10 37.02 -5.21
C HIS A 576 8.34 36.61 -6.48
N ARG A 577 8.06 37.59 -7.35
CA ARG A 577 7.62 37.34 -8.73
C ARG A 577 8.68 36.48 -9.41
N ALA A 578 8.34 35.23 -9.74
CA ALA A 578 9.15 34.42 -10.64
C ALA A 578 9.49 35.23 -11.90
N PRO A 579 10.73 35.14 -12.41
CA PRO A 579 11.15 35.89 -13.60
C PRO A 579 10.22 35.59 -14.77
N ALA A 580 9.94 36.61 -15.58
CA ALA A 580 9.05 36.49 -16.73
C ALA A 580 9.64 35.51 -17.76
N VAL A 581 8.84 34.53 -18.19
CA VAL A 581 9.28 33.49 -19.14
C VAL A 581 8.71 33.81 -20.53
N GLU A 582 9.57 34.09 -21.51
CA GLU A 582 9.17 34.40 -22.89
C GLU A 582 8.71 33.15 -23.65
N ALA A 583 9.42 32.05 -23.47
CA ALA A 583 9.15 30.78 -24.11
C ALA A 583 9.43 29.63 -23.14
N LEU A 584 8.62 28.58 -23.20
CA LEU A 584 8.72 27.40 -22.35
C LEU A 584 8.55 26.16 -23.20
N ARG A 585 9.51 25.24 -23.10
CA ARG A 585 9.43 23.92 -23.73
C ARG A 585 8.81 22.95 -22.72
N PRO A 586 7.59 22.44 -22.97
CA PRO A 586 6.98 21.46 -22.08
C PRO A 586 7.87 20.21 -21.97
N HIS A 587 7.88 19.58 -20.79
CA HIS A 587 8.57 18.29 -20.65
C HIS A 587 7.90 17.21 -21.51
N THR A 588 8.61 16.13 -21.79
CA THR A 588 8.10 15.02 -22.63
C THR A 588 6.93 14.26 -22.03
N TRP A 589 6.52 14.54 -20.79
CA TRP A 589 5.30 14.01 -20.16
C TRP A 589 4.19 15.06 -20.02
N VAL A 590 4.40 16.26 -20.56
CA VAL A 590 3.38 17.30 -20.66
C VAL A 590 2.84 17.31 -22.10
N ARG A 591 1.56 16.98 -22.26
CA ARG A 591 0.90 16.77 -23.55
C ARG A 591 -0.14 17.84 -23.82
N THR A 592 -0.30 18.21 -25.08
CA THR A 592 -1.40 19.12 -25.46
C THR A 592 -2.67 18.30 -25.57
N VAL A 593 -3.74 18.74 -24.90
CA VAL A 593 -5.06 18.12 -25.00
C VAL A 593 -5.62 18.44 -26.39
N PRO A 594 -6.02 17.43 -27.18
CA PRO A 594 -6.61 17.64 -28.50
C PRO A 594 -7.89 18.45 -28.42
N ALA A 595 -8.16 19.27 -29.44
CA ALA A 595 -9.34 20.14 -29.47
C ALA A 595 -10.67 19.37 -29.39
N TYR A 596 -10.73 18.13 -29.90
CA TYR A 596 -11.93 17.29 -29.80
C TYR A 596 -12.17 16.77 -28.38
N ALA A 597 -11.12 16.67 -27.56
CA ALA A 597 -11.18 16.21 -26.19
C ALA A 597 -11.30 17.38 -25.21
N ASP A 598 -10.84 18.57 -25.58
CA ASP A 598 -10.94 19.74 -24.70
C ASP A 598 -12.41 20.15 -24.51
N VAL A 599 -12.95 19.93 -23.31
CA VAL A 599 -14.31 20.37 -22.90
C VAL A 599 -14.38 21.90 -22.72
N GLY A 600 -13.29 22.62 -23.00
CA GLY A 600 -13.16 24.07 -22.93
C GLY A 600 -13.62 24.83 -24.19
N THR A 601 -13.72 26.14 -24.05
CA THR A 601 -14.01 27.09 -25.14
C THR A 601 -12.83 27.17 -26.13
N ALA A 602 -13.11 27.35 -27.44
CA ALA A 602 -12.12 27.40 -28.51
C ALA A 602 -11.02 28.49 -28.37
N ASP A 603 -11.16 29.39 -27.41
CA ASP A 603 -10.22 30.46 -27.06
C ASP A 603 -9.05 29.99 -26.17
N ARG A 604 -9.01 28.71 -25.78
CA ARG A 604 -7.99 28.15 -24.89
C ARG A 604 -7.15 27.06 -25.54
N LEU A 605 -5.95 26.90 -24.98
CA LEU A 605 -5.01 25.83 -25.22
C LEU A 605 -4.86 25.10 -23.89
N THR A 606 -5.21 23.81 -23.84
CA THR A 606 -5.05 23.01 -22.63
C THR A 606 -3.83 22.09 -22.77
N VAL A 607 -2.94 22.15 -21.79
CA VAL A 607 -1.82 21.19 -21.66
C VAL A 607 -1.99 20.38 -20.37
N ALA A 608 -1.65 19.11 -20.40
CA ALA A 608 -1.75 18.21 -19.26
C ALA A 608 -0.38 17.62 -18.92
N ASP A 609 0.04 17.74 -17.66
CA ASP A 609 1.07 16.88 -17.09
C ASP A 609 0.40 15.54 -16.76
N VAL A 610 0.62 14.55 -17.63
CA VAL A 610 -0.07 13.25 -17.53
C VAL A 610 0.54 12.33 -16.48
N VAL A 611 1.72 12.68 -15.94
CA VAL A 611 2.31 11.92 -14.84
C VAL A 611 1.79 12.47 -13.51
N ARG A 612 1.67 13.79 -13.36
CA ARG A 612 1.14 14.43 -12.14
C ARG A 612 -0.38 14.58 -12.13
N GLU A 613 -1.07 14.14 -13.18
CA GLU A 613 -2.52 14.24 -13.34
C GLU A 613 -3.04 15.69 -13.25
N ARG A 614 -2.33 16.65 -13.88
CA ARG A 614 -2.65 18.08 -13.82
C ARG A 614 -2.96 18.66 -15.18
N PHE A 615 -4.04 19.43 -15.27
CA PHE A 615 -4.44 20.16 -16.47
C PHE A 615 -4.23 21.66 -16.29
N TYR A 616 -3.71 22.31 -17.32
CA TYR A 616 -3.42 23.74 -17.36
C TYR A 616 -4.10 24.37 -18.58
N ALA A 617 -5.09 25.23 -18.33
CA ALA A 617 -5.78 25.97 -19.38
C ALA A 617 -5.10 27.33 -19.63
N LEU A 618 -4.62 27.55 -20.86
CA LEU A 618 -3.88 28.73 -21.28
C LEU A 618 -4.69 29.51 -22.32
N PRO A 619 -5.06 30.78 -22.09
CA PRO A 619 -5.76 31.58 -23.10
C PRO A 619 -4.90 31.82 -24.35
N ARG A 620 -5.41 31.48 -25.54
CA ARG A 620 -4.70 31.66 -26.83
C ARG A 620 -4.37 33.12 -27.14
N ALA A 621 -5.12 34.06 -26.56
CA ALA A 621 -4.82 35.50 -26.64
C ALA A 621 -3.52 35.89 -25.92
N HIS A 622 -2.98 35.03 -25.06
CA HIS A 622 -1.80 35.32 -24.24
C HIS A 622 -0.66 34.33 -24.46
N VAL A 623 -0.96 33.11 -24.88
CA VAL A 623 0.04 32.07 -25.14
C VAL A 623 -0.20 31.46 -26.52
N GLY A 624 0.83 31.43 -27.35
CA GLY A 624 0.87 30.65 -28.59
C GLY A 624 1.57 29.30 -28.38
N GLN A 625 1.32 28.37 -29.30
CA GLN A 625 2.06 27.13 -29.40
C GLN A 625 2.48 26.92 -30.86
N SER A 626 3.76 26.61 -31.08
CA SER A 626 4.29 26.23 -32.38
C SER A 626 4.06 24.74 -32.66
N ALA A 627 4.29 24.32 -33.91
CA ALA A 627 4.12 22.92 -34.32
C ALA A 627 5.02 21.94 -33.56
N ASP A 628 6.20 22.36 -33.10
CA ASP A 628 7.12 21.57 -32.26
C ASP A 628 6.73 21.56 -30.77
N GLY A 629 5.58 22.17 -30.42
CA GLY A 629 5.03 22.19 -29.06
C GLY A 629 5.58 23.30 -28.15
N LEU A 630 6.49 24.15 -28.63
CA LEU A 630 7.04 25.27 -27.85
C LEU A 630 5.93 26.29 -27.51
N LEU A 631 5.79 26.61 -26.24
CA LEU A 631 4.84 27.62 -25.76
C LEU A 631 5.52 28.98 -25.75
N THR A 632 4.90 29.99 -26.36
CA THR A 632 5.44 31.36 -26.45
C THR A 632 4.46 32.38 -25.89
N ALA A 633 4.96 33.30 -25.08
CA ALA A 633 4.16 34.39 -24.55
C ALA A 633 3.85 35.42 -25.65
N ARG A 634 2.58 35.83 -25.75
CA ARG A 634 2.13 36.92 -26.64
C ARG A 634 1.93 38.24 -25.88
N THR A 635 1.81 38.15 -24.55
CA THR A 635 1.57 39.29 -23.65
C THR A 635 2.30 39.09 -22.33
N ASP A 636 2.37 40.13 -21.49
CA ASP A 636 2.89 40.02 -20.12
C ASP A 636 2.12 39.03 -19.26
N ARG A 637 0.81 38.90 -19.51
CA ARG A 637 0.00 37.86 -18.86
C ARG A 637 0.45 36.47 -19.31
N GLY A 638 0.76 36.30 -20.60
CA GLY A 638 1.38 35.09 -21.13
C GLY A 638 2.69 34.75 -20.43
N ARG A 639 3.59 35.72 -20.30
CA ARG A 639 4.88 35.53 -19.62
C ARG A 639 4.74 35.04 -18.18
N ARG A 640 3.75 35.57 -17.44
CA ARG A 640 3.43 35.13 -16.08
C ARG A 640 2.81 33.72 -16.04
N LEU A 641 1.99 33.37 -17.02
CA LEU A 641 1.42 32.01 -17.12
C LEU A 641 2.50 30.97 -17.41
N LEU A 642 3.43 31.27 -18.31
CA LEU A 642 4.58 30.40 -18.59
C LEU A 642 5.51 30.27 -17.38
N ALA A 643 5.76 31.36 -16.64
CA ALA A 643 6.52 31.30 -15.38
C ALA A 643 5.87 30.34 -14.37
N ARG A 644 4.54 30.38 -14.22
CA ARG A 644 3.81 29.44 -13.34
C ARG A 644 3.92 27.98 -13.79
N LEU A 645 3.97 27.72 -15.10
CA LEU A 645 4.22 26.37 -15.61
C LEU A 645 5.64 25.89 -15.31
N ALA A 646 6.63 26.79 -15.42
CA ALA A 646 8.02 26.49 -15.04
C ALA A 646 8.12 26.19 -13.53
N ASP A 647 7.50 27.02 -12.68
CA ASP A 647 7.45 26.82 -11.22
C ASP A 647 6.75 25.50 -10.85
N ALA A 648 5.78 25.07 -11.65
CA ALA A 648 5.10 23.79 -11.51
C ALA A 648 5.89 22.60 -12.08
N ALA A 649 7.11 22.82 -12.57
CA ALA A 649 7.95 21.83 -13.26
C ALA A 649 7.23 21.13 -14.42
N ALA A 650 6.41 21.88 -15.18
CA ALA A 650 5.71 21.42 -16.38
C ALA A 650 6.49 21.69 -17.68
N GLY A 651 7.62 22.40 -17.61
CA GLY A 651 8.53 22.58 -18.72
C GLY A 651 9.72 23.45 -18.36
N THR A 652 10.68 23.51 -19.27
CA THR A 652 11.92 24.27 -19.09
C THR A 652 11.84 25.61 -19.84
N PRO A 653 12.12 26.75 -19.18
CA PRO A 653 12.25 28.03 -19.87
C PRO A 653 13.31 27.96 -20.97
N VAL A 654 12.99 28.49 -22.15
CA VAL A 654 13.95 28.58 -23.26
C VAL A 654 14.59 29.97 -23.20
N PRO A 655 15.94 30.08 -23.18
CA PRO A 655 16.61 31.38 -23.23
C PRO A 655 16.19 32.15 -24.49
N ALA A 656 15.96 33.46 -24.37
CA ALA A 656 15.77 34.29 -25.55
C ALA A 656 17.03 34.16 -26.45
N PRO A 657 16.88 34.03 -27.78
CA PRO A 657 18.04 34.05 -28.66
C PRO A 657 18.81 35.34 -28.39
N SER A 658 20.10 35.21 -28.07
CA SER A 658 20.98 36.37 -27.85
C SER A 658 20.92 37.24 -29.09
N ALA A 659 20.47 38.49 -28.94
CA ALA A 659 20.54 39.45 -30.03
C ALA A 659 21.99 39.51 -30.51
N VAL A 660 22.22 39.11 -31.77
CA VAL A 660 23.51 39.28 -32.42
C VAL A 660 23.85 40.77 -32.33
N PRO A 661 25.00 41.17 -31.76
CA PRO A 661 25.34 42.58 -31.66
C PRO A 661 25.45 43.13 -33.08
N ALA A 662 24.69 44.18 -33.37
CA ALA A 662 24.76 44.88 -34.66
C ALA A 662 26.21 45.31 -34.93
N PRO A 663 26.72 45.17 -36.17
CA PRO A 663 28.08 45.55 -36.48
C PRO A 663 28.26 47.04 -36.19
N SER A 664 29.24 47.38 -35.34
CA SER A 664 29.54 48.77 -35.01
C SER A 664 29.91 49.52 -36.29
N ALA A 665 29.11 50.54 -36.62
CA ALA A 665 29.50 51.51 -37.63
C ALA A 665 30.79 52.20 -37.15
N ARG A 666 31.89 51.94 -37.84
CA ARG A 666 33.13 52.71 -37.68
C ARG A 666 32.86 54.12 -38.17
N SER A 667 32.91 55.09 -37.26
CA SER A 667 33.01 56.51 -37.60
C SER A 667 34.42 56.81 -38.06
N SER A 668 34.55 57.21 -39.33
CA SER A 668 35.73 57.89 -39.87
C SER A 668 35.65 59.38 -39.56
N SER A 669 36.49 59.84 -38.63
CA SER A 669 37.26 61.09 -38.68
C SER A 669 38.03 61.23 -37.36
#